data_AF-A0A7S1RU35-F1
#
_entry.id   AF-A0A7S1RU35-F1
#
_cell.length_a   1.000
_cell.length_b   1.000
_cell.length_c   1.000
_cell.angle_alpha   90.00
_cell.angle_beta   90.00
_cell.angle_gamma   90.00
#
_symmetry.space_group_name_H-M   'P 1'
#
loop_
_entity.id
_entity.type
_entity.pdbx_description
1 polymer ?
#
loop_
_entity_poly.entity_id
_entity_poly.type
_entity_poly.pdbx_seq_one_letter_code
_entity_poly.pdbx_strand_id
1 'polypeptide(L)'
;PVVGMKSSFDFSEEEGLKQEWSAREWFVVNKADVHLTDENVVVPVVKMGVEARETRDGANGLEDVPLTRPDHPLVKYAESFTHYFDLIAERKSVVYHLRELAKASTLAKFLVENEARLDSRWTSLAGTQIPPSSREIPQLWNEHRAAQIQVRGGQIVSSEDGIQSRMLGVYGGVDVSVARVGVRGPPAKVTAARVPTLTARMISARGAVPEFAVGAPGVPKGVDLSLDKFDLTAAEQATEETTAAWSGKDFMGSSFWQSLSGSALPEEHGSLLKGVFHPVLSDRRTEGELFVPPNNSLPYVSQLQQLLKEEATIRRERKERFFSADFAMNNAGPLFPSSWTPSLDVATGERPAGAPEGLHPRPDYKADASKLIKTATPVFDKTTEEGTRFRIYRVGNIEVRSAQELECEEEVGAVFSSRAATTGNSTEDCWSTIAKVDHVVKVSEYVESTPNEARRFYVVLETDQGDLIVTEKSKDQTVVWAENPLGLEYRNSLAKVIRSADLQEAGFKVRDAKRIQQRLAESCRGSVRGACKQYAHDAFLSLLPARLRAFGALSERERDLAAELGAGSAAAWDEGKAEVFNAPWETLGSIRQEAAAELGFGEDCWGAPGRAAAQAKESKPAEAKQEDKTWEQLTQEEQEARMEKWFNETYGAAMRGGMN
;
A
#
# COMPACT_ATOMS: atom_id res chain seq x y z
N PRO A 1 -8.30 15.78 -3.47
CA PRO A 1 -9.48 15.83 -4.39
C PRO A 1 -9.11 15.54 -5.85
N VAL A 2 -7.83 15.68 -6.20
CA VAL A 2 -7.26 15.45 -7.53
C VAL A 2 -6.11 14.47 -7.40
N VAL A 3 -5.99 13.55 -8.36
CA VAL A 3 -4.95 12.53 -8.36
C VAL A 3 -3.59 13.16 -8.61
N GLY A 4 -2.63 12.89 -7.73
CA GLY A 4 -1.26 13.43 -7.81
C GLY A 4 -1.10 14.87 -7.33
N MET A 5 -2.18 15.54 -6.90
CA MET A 5 -2.08 16.84 -6.26
C MET A 5 -1.47 16.67 -4.87
N LYS A 6 -0.27 17.22 -4.68
CA LYS A 6 0.47 17.19 -3.42
C LYS A 6 -0.13 18.13 -2.39
N SER A 7 -0.04 17.77 -1.12
CA SER A 7 -0.34 18.66 0.00
C SER A 7 0.84 19.60 0.27
N SER A 8 0.59 20.66 1.04
CA SER A 8 1.67 21.53 1.55
C SER A 8 2.69 20.78 2.40
N PHE A 9 2.30 19.67 3.03
CA PHE A 9 3.21 18.84 3.82
C PHE A 9 4.14 18.02 2.91
N ASP A 10 3.61 17.47 1.83
CA ASP A 10 4.42 16.73 0.85
C ASP A 10 5.49 17.63 0.22
N PHE A 11 5.14 18.87 -0.15
CA PHE A 11 6.10 19.87 -0.63
C PHE A 11 7.17 20.19 0.42
N SER A 12 6.76 20.35 1.69
CA SER A 12 7.68 20.62 2.80
C SER A 12 8.68 19.48 3.02
N GLU A 13 8.24 18.23 2.88
CA GLU A 13 9.10 17.05 3.01
C GLU A 13 10.09 16.92 1.84
N GLU A 14 9.64 17.12 0.61
CA GLU A 14 10.48 17.02 -0.60
C GLU A 14 11.60 18.05 -0.66
N GLU A 15 11.33 19.26 -0.18
CA GLU A 15 12.33 20.33 -0.11
C GLU A 15 13.30 20.15 1.06
N GLY A 16 13.07 19.15 1.92
CA GLY A 16 13.86 18.94 3.12
C GLY A 16 13.79 20.13 4.07
N LEU A 17 12.67 20.88 4.06
CA LEU A 17 12.46 22.00 4.97
C LEU A 17 12.34 21.45 6.40
N LYS A 18 13.45 21.52 7.12
CA LYS A 18 13.51 21.15 8.54
C LYS A 18 12.98 22.25 9.46
N GLN A 19 12.74 23.44 8.93
CA GLN A 19 12.29 24.60 9.68
C GLN A 19 10.77 24.58 9.84
N GLU A 20 10.32 25.02 11.01
CA GLU A 20 8.90 25.28 11.27
C GLU A 20 8.43 26.40 10.34
N TRP A 21 7.25 26.22 9.76
CA TRP A 21 6.61 27.26 8.98
C TRP A 21 5.13 27.35 9.36
N SER A 22 4.62 28.56 9.22
CA SER A 22 3.22 28.86 9.40
C SER A 22 2.76 29.70 8.23
N ALA A 23 1.57 29.43 7.72
CA ALA A 23 1.01 30.19 6.62
C ALA A 23 -0.51 30.15 6.64
N ARG A 24 -1.11 31.11 5.94
CA ARG A 24 -2.55 31.21 5.74
C ARG A 24 -2.91 30.96 4.29
N GLU A 25 -4.12 30.45 4.08
CA GLU A 25 -4.71 30.18 2.76
C GLU A 25 -5.99 31.00 2.59
N TRP A 26 -6.20 31.51 1.36
CA TRP A 26 -7.39 32.27 0.98
C TRP A 26 -8.00 31.76 -0.31
N PHE A 27 -9.32 31.55 -0.32
CA PHE A 27 -10.06 31.47 -1.57
C PHE A 27 -10.34 32.87 -2.10
N VAL A 28 -9.95 33.12 -3.34
CA VAL A 28 -10.04 34.45 -3.97
C VAL A 28 -10.83 34.40 -5.27
N VAL A 29 -11.46 35.52 -5.60
CA VAL A 29 -11.98 35.78 -6.95
C VAL A 29 -10.84 36.43 -7.76
N ASN A 30 -10.37 35.74 -8.78
CA ASN A 30 -9.31 36.19 -9.69
C ASN A 30 -9.87 36.97 -10.88
N LYS A 31 -11.07 36.61 -11.34
CA LYS A 31 -11.80 37.29 -12.40
C LYS A 31 -13.29 37.21 -12.09
N ALA A 32 -14.03 38.28 -12.32
CA ALA A 32 -15.47 38.34 -12.20
C ALA A 32 -16.02 39.23 -13.32
N ASP A 33 -16.93 38.68 -14.11
CA ASP A 33 -17.61 39.39 -15.20
C ASP A 33 -19.08 38.99 -15.23
N VAL A 34 -19.84 39.71 -16.04
CA VAL A 34 -21.24 39.40 -16.31
C VAL A 34 -21.44 39.37 -17.81
N HIS A 35 -21.93 38.24 -18.31
CA HIS A 35 -22.22 38.08 -19.72
C HIS A 35 -23.72 38.25 -19.98
N LEU A 36 -24.09 38.82 -21.12
CA LEU A 36 -25.46 38.91 -21.60
C LEU A 36 -25.62 38.04 -22.83
N THR A 37 -26.50 37.05 -22.76
CA THR A 37 -26.84 36.19 -23.90
C THR A 37 -27.76 36.92 -24.89
N ASP A 38 -27.90 36.41 -26.10
CA ASP A 38 -28.82 36.97 -27.12
C ASP A 38 -30.30 36.94 -26.69
N GLU A 39 -30.64 36.07 -25.72
CA GLU A 39 -31.97 36.02 -25.08
C GLU A 39 -32.10 37.00 -23.89
N ASN A 40 -31.12 37.89 -23.69
CA ASN A 40 -31.02 38.82 -22.56
C ASN A 40 -30.94 38.13 -21.18
N VAL A 41 -30.45 36.89 -21.13
CA VAL A 41 -30.13 36.22 -19.86
C VAL A 41 -28.77 36.72 -19.38
N VAL A 42 -28.74 37.19 -18.13
CA VAL A 42 -27.55 37.68 -17.43
C VAL A 42 -26.85 36.48 -16.78
N VAL A 43 -25.60 36.22 -17.15
CA VAL A 43 -24.82 35.05 -16.69
C VAL A 43 -23.56 35.53 -15.97
N PRO A 44 -23.44 35.36 -14.64
CA PRO A 44 -22.22 35.69 -13.93
C PRO A 44 -21.12 34.67 -14.25
N VAL A 45 -19.93 35.19 -14.58
CA VAL A 45 -18.73 34.39 -14.84
C VAL A 45 -17.70 34.74 -13.78
N VAL A 46 -17.13 33.74 -13.13
CA VAL A 46 -16.07 33.93 -12.14
C VAL A 46 -14.94 32.93 -12.39
N LYS A 47 -13.70 33.40 -12.23
CA LYS A 47 -12.53 32.55 -12.09
C LYS A 47 -12.07 32.63 -10.65
N MET A 48 -12.22 31.52 -9.93
CA MET A 48 -11.75 31.39 -8.57
C MET A 48 -10.28 30.98 -8.53
N GLY A 49 -9.66 31.13 -7.37
CA GLY A 49 -8.35 30.57 -7.08
C GLY A 49 -8.09 30.52 -5.58
N VAL A 50 -6.86 30.15 -5.26
CA VAL A 50 -6.34 30.07 -3.91
C VAL A 50 -5.04 30.85 -3.83
N GLU A 51 -4.91 31.69 -2.82
CA GLU A 51 -3.67 32.38 -2.47
C GLU A 51 -3.15 31.86 -1.13
N ALA A 52 -1.85 31.92 -0.93
CA ALA A 52 -1.23 31.62 0.36
C ALA A 52 -0.22 32.69 0.75
N ARG A 53 -0.06 32.90 2.06
CA ARG A 53 0.85 33.88 2.63
C ARG A 53 1.50 33.31 3.88
N GLU A 54 2.83 33.38 3.92
CA GLU A 54 3.63 32.99 5.08
C GLU A 54 3.28 33.90 6.25
N THR A 55 3.21 33.34 7.45
CA THR A 55 2.95 34.06 8.69
C THR A 55 4.16 34.02 9.61
N ARG A 56 4.31 35.05 10.43
CA ARG A 56 5.35 35.16 11.45
C ARG A 56 4.78 35.72 12.75
N ASP A 57 5.45 35.43 13.85
CA ASP A 57 5.11 36.06 15.13
C ASP A 57 5.47 37.55 15.10
N GLY A 58 4.43 38.39 15.17
CA GLY A 58 4.51 39.83 15.29
C GLY A 58 4.10 40.32 16.68
N ALA A 59 4.11 41.64 16.87
CA ALA A 59 3.74 42.26 18.14
C ALA A 59 2.26 41.99 18.53
N ASN A 60 1.41 41.67 17.54
CA ASN A 60 -0.02 41.40 17.73
C ASN A 60 -0.40 39.92 17.51
N GLY A 61 0.56 39.00 17.64
CA GLY A 61 0.37 37.57 17.33
C GLY A 61 0.79 37.23 15.90
N LEU A 62 0.15 36.22 15.29
CA LEU A 62 0.49 35.77 13.93
C LEU A 62 0.09 36.82 12.87
N GLU A 63 1.09 37.40 12.22
CA GLU A 63 0.97 38.41 11.17
C GLU A 63 1.45 37.86 9.81
N ASP A 64 0.77 38.23 8.73
CA ASP A 64 1.19 37.86 7.37
C ASP A 64 2.51 38.56 6.99
N VAL A 65 3.41 37.83 6.35
CA VAL A 65 4.64 38.40 5.79
C VAL A 65 4.28 39.26 4.56
N PRO A 66 4.81 40.49 4.44
CA PRO A 66 4.48 41.39 3.32
C PRO A 66 4.77 40.79 1.93
N LEU A 67 5.79 39.94 1.85
CA LEU A 67 6.15 39.20 0.64
C LEU A 67 6.36 37.74 1.02
N THR A 68 5.44 36.89 0.59
CA THR A 68 5.57 35.45 0.77
C THR A 68 6.50 34.88 -0.29
N ARG A 69 7.37 33.96 0.11
CA ARG A 69 8.34 33.37 -0.80
C ARG A 69 7.64 32.44 -1.79
N PRO A 70 7.97 32.47 -3.09
CA PRO A 70 7.32 31.62 -4.09
C PRO A 70 7.64 30.13 -3.93
N ASP A 71 8.75 29.80 -3.27
CA ASP A 71 9.11 28.42 -2.94
C ASP A 71 8.43 27.90 -1.67
N HIS A 72 7.61 28.69 -0.97
CA HIS A 72 6.95 28.26 0.24
C HIS A 72 5.97 27.09 -0.03
N PRO A 73 5.97 26.00 0.76
CA PRO A 73 5.14 24.81 0.49
C PRO A 73 3.64 25.09 0.34
N LEU A 74 3.08 25.99 1.17
CA LEU A 74 1.67 26.39 1.06
C LEU A 74 1.38 27.22 -0.21
N VAL A 75 2.36 27.97 -0.73
CA VAL A 75 2.20 28.69 -2.01
C VAL A 75 2.13 27.71 -3.18
N LYS A 76 3.04 26.72 -3.23
CA LYS A 76 2.99 25.65 -4.24
C LYS A 76 1.69 24.87 -4.21
N TYR A 77 1.19 24.59 -3.01
CA TYR A 77 -0.14 23.99 -2.81
C TYR A 77 -1.26 24.88 -3.36
N ALA A 78 -1.28 26.17 -3.01
CA ALA A 78 -2.28 27.13 -3.47
C ALA A 78 -2.28 27.32 -5.00
N GLU A 79 -1.09 27.36 -5.62
CA GLU A 79 -0.93 27.40 -7.07
C GLU A 79 -1.50 26.12 -7.72
N SER A 80 -1.16 24.96 -7.18
CA SER A 80 -1.69 23.67 -7.65
C SER A 80 -3.22 23.59 -7.48
N PHE A 81 -3.75 24.04 -6.34
CA PHE A 81 -5.19 24.10 -6.10
C PHE A 81 -5.87 25.03 -7.11
N THR A 82 -5.29 26.20 -7.37
CA THR A 82 -5.80 27.16 -8.36
C THR A 82 -5.83 26.57 -9.76
N HIS A 83 -4.77 25.87 -10.18
CA HIS A 83 -4.72 25.17 -11.46
C HIS A 83 -5.86 24.14 -11.60
N TYR A 84 -6.12 23.38 -10.53
CA TYR A 84 -7.17 22.35 -10.51
C TYR A 84 -8.54 22.84 -10.02
N PHE A 85 -8.73 24.15 -9.78
CA PHE A 85 -9.89 24.65 -9.04
C PHE A 85 -11.21 24.18 -9.65
N ASP A 86 -11.34 24.25 -10.97
CA ASP A 86 -12.56 23.87 -11.67
C ASP A 86 -12.88 22.38 -11.51
N LEU A 87 -11.90 21.50 -11.64
CA LEU A 87 -12.09 20.07 -11.41
C LEU A 87 -12.42 19.77 -9.94
N ILE A 88 -11.77 20.48 -9.00
CA ILE A 88 -12.05 20.36 -7.57
C ILE A 88 -13.48 20.81 -7.27
N ALA A 89 -13.92 21.93 -7.84
CA ALA A 89 -15.29 22.43 -7.70
C ALA A 89 -16.29 21.39 -8.23
N GLU A 90 -16.04 20.75 -9.38
CA GLU A 90 -16.93 19.69 -9.86
C GLU A 90 -16.89 18.40 -9.03
N ARG A 91 -15.92 18.23 -8.13
CA ARG A 91 -15.82 17.07 -7.24
C ARG A 91 -16.27 17.34 -5.82
N LYS A 92 -16.08 18.55 -5.32
CA LYS A 92 -16.30 18.91 -3.92
C LYS A 92 -17.40 19.96 -3.83
N SER A 93 -18.55 19.53 -3.33
CA SER A 93 -19.75 20.35 -3.14
C SER A 93 -19.47 21.65 -2.40
N VAL A 94 -18.63 21.63 -1.36
CA VAL A 94 -18.24 22.85 -0.64
C VAL A 94 -17.51 23.88 -1.53
N VAL A 95 -16.63 23.41 -2.42
CA VAL A 95 -15.88 24.28 -3.35
C VAL A 95 -16.79 24.73 -4.51
N TYR A 96 -17.67 23.84 -4.99
CA TYR A 96 -18.73 24.18 -5.92
C TYR A 96 -19.60 25.33 -5.38
N HIS A 97 -20.15 25.17 -4.18
CA HIS A 97 -21.02 26.17 -3.57
C HIS A 97 -20.29 27.48 -3.27
N LEU A 98 -19.00 27.44 -2.93
CA LEU A 98 -18.18 28.64 -2.80
C LEU A 98 -18.08 29.41 -4.12
N ARG A 99 -17.87 28.70 -5.25
CA ARG A 99 -17.88 29.30 -6.58
C ARG A 99 -19.26 29.87 -6.95
N GLU A 100 -20.33 29.14 -6.65
CA GLU A 100 -21.70 29.63 -6.91
C GLU A 100 -22.07 30.84 -6.03
N LEU A 101 -21.59 30.90 -4.79
CA LEU A 101 -21.73 32.07 -3.93
C LEU A 101 -20.99 33.29 -4.51
N ALA A 102 -19.78 33.09 -5.06
CA ALA A 102 -19.05 34.15 -5.74
C ALA A 102 -19.83 34.64 -6.98
N LYS A 103 -20.37 33.73 -7.81
CA LYS A 103 -21.23 34.09 -8.95
C LYS A 103 -22.46 34.89 -8.53
N ALA A 104 -23.15 34.45 -7.48
CA ALA A 104 -24.31 35.17 -6.95
C ALA A 104 -23.93 36.56 -6.44
N SER A 105 -22.76 36.69 -5.79
CA SER A 105 -22.23 37.98 -5.33
C SER A 105 -21.90 38.91 -6.49
N THR A 106 -21.28 38.39 -7.55
CA THR A 106 -20.99 39.12 -8.80
C THR A 106 -22.27 39.63 -9.45
N LEU A 107 -23.27 38.77 -9.58
CA LEU A 107 -24.57 39.15 -10.14
C LEU A 107 -25.27 40.22 -9.29
N ALA A 108 -25.27 40.05 -7.96
CA ALA A 108 -25.86 41.03 -7.05
C ALA A 108 -25.17 42.40 -7.16
N LYS A 109 -23.83 42.41 -7.21
CA LYS A 109 -23.05 43.65 -7.41
C LYS A 109 -23.41 44.31 -8.74
N PHE A 110 -23.38 43.57 -9.84
CA PHE A 110 -23.77 44.06 -11.18
C PHE A 110 -25.16 44.70 -11.19
N LEU A 111 -26.16 44.02 -10.61
CA LEU A 111 -27.54 44.52 -10.56
C LEU A 111 -27.66 45.81 -9.74
N VAL A 112 -26.93 45.91 -8.61
CA VAL A 112 -26.94 47.11 -7.78
C VAL A 112 -26.22 48.27 -8.46
N GLU A 113 -25.06 48.04 -9.08
CA GLU A 113 -24.28 49.08 -9.78
C GLU A 113 -25.00 49.61 -11.02
N ASN A 114 -25.84 48.78 -11.66
CA ASN A 114 -26.66 49.17 -12.82
C ASN A 114 -28.06 49.67 -12.43
N GLU A 115 -28.33 49.91 -11.14
CA GLU A 115 -29.63 50.37 -10.64
C GLU A 115 -30.82 49.52 -11.15
N ALA A 116 -30.60 48.20 -11.29
CA ALA A 116 -31.62 47.30 -11.81
C ALA A 116 -32.86 47.34 -10.90
N ARG A 117 -34.04 47.49 -11.51
CA ARG A 117 -35.32 47.51 -10.78
C ARG A 117 -35.68 46.10 -10.30
N LEU A 118 -35.17 45.72 -9.14
CA LEU A 118 -35.51 44.45 -8.49
C LEU A 118 -36.83 44.57 -7.73
N ASP A 119 -37.64 43.52 -7.77
CA ASP A 119 -38.84 43.38 -6.93
C ASP A 119 -38.41 43.45 -5.46
N SER A 120 -39.15 44.20 -4.65
CA SER A 120 -38.83 44.43 -3.23
C SER A 120 -38.73 43.14 -2.41
N ARG A 121 -39.29 42.03 -2.88
CA ARG A 121 -39.10 40.71 -2.27
C ARG A 121 -37.63 40.28 -2.24
N TRP A 122 -36.82 40.63 -3.25
CA TRP A 122 -35.39 40.31 -3.27
C TRP A 122 -34.61 41.00 -2.15
N THR A 123 -34.96 42.26 -1.85
CA THR A 123 -34.35 43.01 -0.76
C THR A 123 -34.98 42.68 0.60
N SER A 124 -36.22 42.18 0.60
CA SER A 124 -36.95 41.76 1.82
C SER A 124 -36.63 40.32 2.24
N LEU A 125 -35.94 39.53 1.41
CA LEU A 125 -35.45 38.19 1.75
C LEU A 125 -34.32 38.19 2.77
N ALA A 126 -33.70 39.35 3.04
CA ALA A 126 -32.85 39.54 4.20
C ALA A 126 -33.72 39.38 5.46
N GLY A 127 -33.86 38.13 5.93
CA GLY A 127 -34.62 37.81 7.14
C GLY A 127 -34.11 38.58 8.36
N THR A 128 -34.81 38.43 9.48
CA THR A 128 -34.36 38.90 10.81
C THR A 128 -32.86 38.65 10.91
N GLN A 129 -32.06 39.71 11.09
CA GLN A 129 -30.62 39.56 11.28
C GLN A 129 -30.43 38.47 12.30
N ILE A 130 -29.94 37.31 11.87
CA ILE A 130 -29.52 36.28 12.80
C ILE A 130 -28.36 36.97 13.50
N PRO A 131 -28.48 37.35 14.79
CA PRO A 131 -27.38 37.99 15.50
C PRO A 131 -26.18 37.08 15.26
N PRO A 132 -25.02 37.63 14.86
CA PRO A 132 -23.88 36.85 14.39
C PRO A 132 -23.72 35.69 15.35
N SER A 133 -24.13 34.49 14.92
CA SER A 133 -24.15 33.38 15.82
C SER A 133 -22.70 33.19 16.17
N SER A 134 -22.35 33.21 17.44
CA SER A 134 -21.01 32.94 17.96
C SER A 134 -20.58 31.50 17.70
N ARG A 135 -21.07 30.88 16.62
CA ARG A 135 -20.35 29.83 15.94
C ARG A 135 -19.04 30.49 15.53
N GLU A 136 -18.04 30.36 16.40
CA GLU A 136 -16.65 30.46 16.02
C GLU A 136 -16.56 29.89 14.61
N ILE A 137 -16.15 30.71 13.64
CA ILE A 137 -15.67 30.18 12.37
C ILE A 137 -14.69 29.09 12.80
N PRO A 138 -14.95 27.81 12.51
CA PRO A 138 -14.07 26.75 12.96
C PRO A 138 -12.71 27.13 12.41
N GLN A 139 -11.80 27.57 13.29
CA GLN A 139 -10.42 27.70 12.90
C GLN A 139 -10.03 26.26 12.62
N LEU A 140 -9.91 25.92 11.33
CA LEU A 140 -9.39 24.63 10.92
C LEU A 140 -7.92 24.63 11.33
N TRP A 141 -7.66 24.36 12.60
CA TRP A 141 -6.34 24.07 13.11
C TRP A 141 -5.98 22.67 12.66
N ASN A 142 -5.49 22.57 11.43
CA ASN A 142 -4.73 21.41 11.00
C ASN A 142 -3.30 21.62 11.49
N GLU A 143 -3.11 21.54 12.80
CA GLU A 143 -1.76 21.51 13.39
C GLU A 143 -1.23 20.09 13.23
N HIS A 144 -0.25 19.92 12.33
CA HIS A 144 0.44 18.65 12.19
C HIS A 144 1.72 18.72 13.02
N ARG A 145 1.77 17.92 14.08
CA ARG A 145 2.98 17.70 14.89
C ARG A 145 3.67 16.44 14.40
N ALA A 146 4.84 16.61 13.79
CA ALA A 146 5.74 15.50 13.49
C ALA A 146 6.85 15.48 14.55
N ALA A 147 7.00 14.34 15.22
CA ALA A 147 8.11 14.09 16.14
C ALA A 147 8.99 12.98 15.55
N GLN A 148 10.27 13.27 15.36
CA GLN A 148 11.24 12.26 14.91
C GLN A 148 11.87 11.61 16.15
N ILE A 149 11.64 10.31 16.32
CA ILE A 149 12.22 9.52 17.43
C ILE A 149 13.45 8.79 16.89
N GLN A 150 14.63 9.02 17.49
CA GLN A 150 15.83 8.25 17.18
C GLN A 150 16.03 7.14 18.21
N VAL A 151 16.28 5.92 17.73
CA VAL A 151 16.62 4.78 18.58
C VAL A 151 18.06 4.38 18.29
N ARG A 152 18.93 4.33 19.31
CA ARG A 152 20.29 3.76 19.21
C ARG A 152 20.46 2.72 20.30
N GLY A 153 20.93 1.52 19.92
CA GLY A 153 21.17 0.44 20.87
C GLY A 153 19.93 -0.03 21.65
N GLY A 154 18.74 0.04 21.04
CA GLY A 154 17.48 -0.34 21.69
C GLY A 154 16.94 0.68 22.70
N GLN A 155 17.61 1.83 22.89
CA GLN A 155 17.11 2.94 23.69
C GLN A 155 16.64 4.07 22.78
N ILE A 156 15.49 4.67 23.12
CA ILE A 156 15.07 5.95 22.56
C ILE A 156 16.08 6.98 23.05
N VAL A 157 16.98 7.41 22.17
CA VAL A 157 17.91 8.49 22.48
C VAL A 157 17.11 9.76 22.31
N SER A 158 16.73 10.40 23.41
CA SER A 158 16.50 11.83 23.32
C SER A 158 17.84 12.42 22.90
N SER A 159 17.92 13.14 21.79
CA SER A 159 19.05 14.04 21.59
C SER A 159 19.20 14.87 22.87
N GLU A 160 20.42 15.14 23.31
CA GLU A 160 20.67 16.05 24.44
C GLU A 160 20.00 17.43 24.21
N ASP A 161 19.60 17.72 22.97
CA ASP A 161 18.82 18.90 22.52
C ASP A 161 17.27 18.76 22.60
N GLY A 162 16.74 17.68 23.18
CA GLY A 162 15.29 17.44 23.30
C GLY A 162 14.62 16.86 22.05
N ILE A 163 13.37 16.38 22.19
CA ILE A 163 12.55 15.92 21.06
C ILE A 163 12.28 17.15 20.17
N GLN A 164 12.90 17.19 18.98
CA GLN A 164 12.55 18.19 17.97
C GLN A 164 11.13 17.89 17.46
N SER A 165 10.14 18.48 18.15
CA SER A 165 8.79 18.61 17.62
C SER A 165 8.83 19.66 16.52
N ARG A 166 8.39 19.33 15.32
CA ARG A 166 8.14 20.33 14.28
C ARG A 166 6.67 20.70 14.32
N MET A 167 6.40 21.99 14.54
CA MET A 167 5.05 22.53 14.38
C MET A 167 4.87 23.07 12.96
N LEU A 168 3.92 22.52 12.23
CA LEU A 168 3.46 23.05 10.95
C LEU A 168 2.00 23.49 11.11
N GLY A 169 1.74 24.77 10.85
CA GLY A 169 0.42 25.38 11.03
C GLY A 169 -0.12 25.97 9.73
N VAL A 170 -1.24 25.42 9.26
CA VAL A 170 -2.04 26.04 8.19
C VAL A 170 -3.26 26.69 8.83
N TYR A 171 -3.44 27.99 8.58
CA TYR A 171 -4.53 28.76 9.15
C TYR A 171 -5.50 29.21 8.06
N GLY A 172 -6.80 29.08 8.34
CA GLY A 172 -7.87 29.55 7.46
C GLY A 172 -8.92 30.34 8.25
N GLY A 173 -9.72 31.12 7.53
CA GLY A 173 -10.86 31.89 8.04
C GLY A 173 -11.83 32.15 6.90
N VAL A 174 -12.93 32.87 7.12
CA VAL A 174 -13.83 33.29 6.04
C VAL A 174 -14.12 34.76 6.26
N ASP A 175 -13.73 35.61 5.31
CA ASP A 175 -14.14 37.02 5.30
C ASP A 175 -14.92 37.27 4.01
N VAL A 176 -16.23 37.06 4.07
CA VAL A 176 -17.14 37.52 3.02
C VAL A 176 -17.25 39.03 3.16
N SER A 177 -16.16 39.73 2.87
CA SER A 177 -16.09 41.18 2.69
C SER A 177 -16.79 41.53 1.38
N VAL A 178 -18.07 41.14 1.28
CA VAL A 178 -19.05 41.92 0.54
C VAL A 178 -19.14 43.21 1.36
N ALA A 179 -18.22 44.14 1.08
CA ALA A 179 -18.26 45.49 1.59
C ALA A 179 -19.72 45.90 1.51
N ARG A 180 -20.35 46.24 2.65
CA ARG A 180 -21.79 46.53 2.76
C ARG A 180 -22.16 47.37 1.56
N VAL A 181 -22.67 46.73 0.50
CA VAL A 181 -22.77 47.32 -0.84
C VAL A 181 -23.59 48.56 -0.59
N GLY A 182 -23.00 49.73 -0.84
CA GLY A 182 -23.29 50.98 -0.15
C GLY A 182 -24.75 51.42 -0.16
N VAL A 183 -25.61 50.73 0.59
CA VAL A 183 -26.89 51.23 1.03
C VAL A 183 -26.53 52.30 2.04
N ARG A 184 -26.23 53.49 1.52
CA ARG A 184 -26.31 54.74 2.26
C ARG A 184 -27.73 54.85 2.78
N GLY A 185 -28.00 54.16 3.88
CA GLY A 185 -29.16 54.46 4.72
C GLY A 185 -29.00 55.92 5.19
N PRO A 186 -30.11 56.68 5.28
CA PRO A 186 -30.05 58.02 5.85
C PRO A 186 -29.44 57.96 7.26
N PRO A 187 -28.62 58.95 7.66
CA PRO A 187 -27.87 58.88 8.91
C PRO A 187 -28.81 58.83 10.12
N ALA A 188 -28.98 57.65 10.70
CA ALA A 188 -29.60 57.48 12.01
C ALA A 188 -28.61 57.94 13.08
N LYS A 189 -28.89 59.10 13.67
CA LYS A 189 -28.18 59.61 14.85
C LYS A 189 -28.48 58.68 16.04
N VAL A 190 -27.48 57.96 16.53
CA VAL A 190 -27.58 57.26 17.82
C VAL A 190 -26.52 57.79 18.77
N THR A 191 -27.00 58.49 19.78
CA THR A 191 -26.28 58.92 20.98
C THR A 191 -25.91 57.72 21.83
N ALA A 192 -24.62 57.61 22.17
CA ALA A 192 -24.08 56.63 23.10
C ALA A 192 -24.45 56.97 24.55
N ALA A 193 -24.81 55.95 25.33
CA ALA A 193 -24.78 56.00 26.79
C ALA A 193 -24.04 54.76 27.32
N ARG A 194 -22.85 55.00 27.88
CA ARG A 194 -22.04 54.05 28.65
C ARG A 194 -22.58 53.96 30.07
N VAL A 195 -22.63 52.76 30.64
CA VAL A 195 -22.67 52.52 32.09
C VAL A 195 -21.65 51.42 32.42
N PRO A 196 -20.78 51.58 33.44
CA PRO A 196 -19.85 50.55 33.86
C PRO A 196 -20.47 49.69 34.99
N THR A 197 -20.10 48.42 35.07
CA THR A 197 -20.37 47.63 36.28
C THR A 197 -19.18 46.74 36.62
N LEU A 198 -18.70 46.93 37.84
CA LEU A 198 -17.63 46.19 38.52
C LEU A 198 -18.18 44.92 39.14
N THR A 199 -17.40 43.83 39.12
CA THR A 199 -17.27 42.73 40.12
C THR A 199 -16.47 41.59 39.49
N ALA A 200 -15.84 40.63 40.16
CA ALA A 200 -15.03 40.56 41.37
C ALA A 200 -14.28 39.21 41.28
N ARG A 201 -13.03 39.16 41.78
CA ARG A 201 -12.13 37.99 41.78
C ARG A 201 -12.71 36.76 42.48
N MET A 202 -12.38 35.56 42.00
CA MET A 202 -11.91 34.46 42.85
C MET A 202 -10.80 33.65 42.17
N ILE A 203 -9.86 33.23 43.00
CA ILE A 203 -8.61 32.52 42.73
C ILE A 203 -8.87 31.01 42.84
N SER A 204 -8.35 30.22 41.90
CA SER A 204 -8.06 28.80 42.16
C SER A 204 -6.85 28.36 41.35
N ALA A 205 -5.85 27.83 42.04
CA ALA A 205 -4.56 27.42 41.51
C ALA A 205 -4.54 25.90 41.30
N ARG A 206 -4.11 25.44 40.11
CA ARG A 206 -3.37 24.16 39.87
C ARG A 206 -3.02 24.00 38.38
N GLY A 207 -1.74 23.67 38.12
CA GLY A 207 -1.26 23.04 36.89
C GLY A 207 -0.87 24.00 35.76
N ALA A 208 0.38 24.43 35.71
CA ALA A 208 0.93 25.29 34.67
C ALA A 208 1.03 24.55 33.32
N VAL A 209 0.08 24.85 32.43
CA VAL A 209 0.23 24.80 30.97
C VAL A 209 0.35 26.27 30.53
N PRO A 210 1.25 26.66 29.61
CA PRO A 210 1.36 28.07 29.22
C PRO A 210 0.08 28.50 28.48
N GLU A 211 -0.75 29.26 29.19
CA GLU A 211 -1.93 29.94 28.67
C GLU A 211 -1.46 31.19 27.93
N PHE A 212 -1.36 31.10 26.59
CA PHE A 212 -1.08 32.24 25.74
C PHE A 212 -2.26 33.22 25.79
N ALA A 213 -2.06 34.37 26.43
CA ALA A 213 -3.04 35.44 26.46
C ALA A 213 -3.23 36.03 25.05
N VAL A 214 -4.43 35.87 24.50
CA VAL A 214 -4.85 36.43 23.21
C VAL A 214 -5.05 37.95 23.37
N GLY A 215 -4.07 38.73 22.88
CA GLY A 215 -4.25 40.15 22.60
C GLY A 215 -5.28 40.36 21.48
N ALA A 216 -5.97 41.50 21.49
CA ALA A 216 -7.10 41.78 20.60
C ALA A 216 -6.80 41.45 19.11
N PRO A 217 -7.70 40.72 18.43
CA PRO A 217 -7.35 39.88 17.30
C PRO A 217 -7.36 40.65 15.97
N GLY A 218 -6.29 40.51 15.19
CA GLY A 218 -6.45 40.59 13.73
C GLY A 218 -7.41 39.48 13.32
N VAL A 219 -8.62 39.86 12.85
CA VAL A 219 -9.66 38.90 12.48
C VAL A 219 -9.08 37.94 11.43
N PRO A 220 -9.00 36.63 11.69
CA PRO A 220 -8.52 35.68 10.70
C PRO A 220 -9.44 35.70 9.47
N LYS A 221 -8.87 36.04 8.32
CA LYS A 221 -9.51 36.05 7.01
C LYS A 221 -8.95 34.86 6.22
N GLY A 222 -9.77 34.06 5.56
CA GLY A 222 -9.30 32.96 4.68
C GLY A 222 -10.24 32.69 3.49
N VAL A 223 -11.18 33.59 3.26
CA VAL A 223 -11.91 33.72 2.00
C VAL A 223 -11.94 35.21 1.75
N ASP A 224 -11.57 35.64 0.55
CA ASP A 224 -11.67 37.03 0.10
C ASP A 224 -12.50 37.06 -1.18
N LEU A 225 -13.80 37.31 -1.00
CA LEU A 225 -14.73 37.55 -2.11
C LEU A 225 -14.89 39.06 -2.38
N SER A 226 -13.91 39.89 -2.02
CA SER A 226 -13.99 41.32 -2.36
C SER A 226 -14.04 41.47 -3.88
N LEU A 227 -15.16 42.02 -4.33
CA LEU A 227 -15.39 42.32 -5.73
C LEU A 227 -14.99 43.76 -6.08
N ASP A 228 -14.49 44.55 -5.13
CA ASP A 228 -14.25 46.00 -5.30
C ASP A 228 -13.22 46.30 -6.41
N LYS A 229 -12.35 45.33 -6.71
CA LYS A 229 -11.34 45.43 -7.77
C LYS A 229 -11.86 45.14 -9.19
N PHE A 230 -13.10 44.67 -9.34
CA PHE A 230 -13.70 44.35 -10.63
C PHE A 230 -14.75 45.39 -11.03
N ASP A 231 -14.63 45.92 -12.24
CA ASP A 231 -15.63 46.78 -12.84
C ASP A 231 -16.76 45.93 -13.43
N LEU A 232 -17.93 45.94 -12.79
CA LEU A 232 -19.12 45.21 -13.24
C LEU A 232 -20.19 46.19 -13.78
N THR A 233 -19.78 47.37 -14.26
CA THR A 233 -20.74 48.34 -14.81
C THR A 233 -21.21 47.97 -16.22
N ALA A 234 -20.47 47.16 -16.97
CA ALA A 234 -20.83 46.70 -18.30
C ALA A 234 -20.93 45.17 -18.38
N ALA A 235 -21.95 44.68 -19.09
CA ALA A 235 -22.04 43.27 -19.43
C ALA A 235 -21.33 43.01 -20.78
N GLU A 236 -20.55 41.93 -20.85
CA GLU A 236 -19.97 41.45 -22.11
C GLU A 236 -21.04 40.66 -22.89
N GLN A 237 -21.12 40.83 -24.21
CA GLN A 237 -22.05 40.02 -25.00
C GLN A 237 -21.50 38.59 -25.11
N ALA A 238 -22.26 37.61 -24.61
CA ALA A 238 -21.87 36.22 -24.72
C ALA A 238 -21.87 35.81 -26.19
N THR A 239 -20.76 35.28 -26.68
CA THR A 239 -20.74 34.64 -27.99
C THR A 239 -21.50 33.32 -27.88
N GLU A 240 -22.39 33.01 -28.83
CA GLU A 240 -23.12 31.75 -28.85
C GLU A 240 -22.11 30.59 -29.01
N GLU A 241 -21.74 29.97 -27.90
CA GLU A 241 -20.80 28.85 -27.89
C GLU A 241 -21.53 27.54 -28.12
N THR A 242 -20.92 26.64 -28.91
CA THR A 242 -21.40 25.27 -29.05
C THR A 242 -21.43 24.59 -27.68
N THR A 243 -22.59 24.08 -27.29
CA THR A 243 -22.80 23.41 -26.00
C THR A 243 -22.62 21.90 -26.13
N ALA A 244 -22.09 21.27 -25.08
CA ALA A 244 -21.98 19.82 -25.00
C ALA A 244 -23.36 19.14 -24.83
N ALA A 245 -23.41 17.84 -25.12
CA ALA A 245 -24.65 17.07 -25.24
C ALA A 245 -25.46 16.87 -23.94
N TRP A 246 -24.98 17.33 -22.77
CA TRP A 246 -25.69 17.25 -21.48
C TRP A 246 -26.46 18.54 -21.13
N SER A 247 -26.92 19.27 -22.14
CA SER A 247 -27.79 20.43 -21.97
C SER A 247 -29.26 20.01 -21.78
N GLY A 248 -30.04 20.86 -21.09
CA GLY A 248 -31.48 20.69 -20.97
C GLY A 248 -31.97 20.15 -19.62
N LYS A 249 -33.29 20.18 -19.44
CA LYS A 249 -33.97 19.85 -18.17
C LYS A 249 -33.84 18.37 -17.78
N ASP A 250 -33.61 17.50 -18.76
CA ASP A 250 -33.49 16.06 -18.56
C ASP A 250 -32.18 15.66 -17.86
N PHE A 251 -31.22 16.59 -17.74
CA PHE A 251 -29.91 16.38 -17.12
C PHE A 251 -29.75 17.09 -15.75
N MET A 252 -30.85 17.36 -15.05
CA MET A 252 -30.81 17.91 -13.70
C MET A 252 -31.06 16.84 -12.63
N GLY A 253 -30.51 17.05 -11.43
CA GLY A 253 -30.82 16.23 -10.25
C GLY A 253 -30.52 14.74 -10.43
N SER A 254 -31.44 13.87 -10.04
CA SER A 254 -31.26 12.42 -10.13
C SER A 254 -31.19 11.87 -11.56
N SER A 255 -31.84 12.53 -12.53
CA SER A 255 -31.84 12.13 -13.94
C SER A 255 -30.44 12.16 -14.56
N PHE A 256 -29.60 13.11 -14.12
CA PHE A 256 -28.19 13.17 -14.51
C PHE A 256 -27.44 11.89 -14.10
N TRP A 257 -27.59 11.46 -12.84
CA TRP A 257 -26.87 10.31 -12.30
C TRP A 257 -27.31 8.98 -12.92
N GLN A 258 -28.60 8.87 -13.25
CA GLN A 258 -29.13 7.73 -14.01
C GLN A 258 -28.53 7.68 -15.42
N SER A 259 -28.47 8.83 -16.09
CA SER A 259 -27.87 8.96 -17.42
C SER A 259 -26.37 8.64 -17.42
N LEU A 260 -25.65 9.07 -16.37
CA LEU A 260 -24.22 8.80 -16.19
C LEU A 260 -23.92 7.30 -15.96
N SER A 261 -24.82 6.60 -15.28
CA SER A 261 -24.70 5.17 -15.00
C SER A 261 -25.14 4.30 -16.20
N GLY A 262 -26.03 4.83 -17.04
CA GLY A 262 -26.51 4.18 -18.26
C GLY A 262 -25.66 4.44 -19.50
N SER A 263 -26.25 4.16 -20.67
CA SER A 263 -25.66 4.37 -22.01
C SER A 263 -26.31 5.55 -22.76
N ALA A 264 -26.98 6.46 -22.05
CA ALA A 264 -27.74 7.56 -22.66
C ALA A 264 -26.83 8.69 -23.20
N LEU A 265 -25.63 8.83 -22.63
CA LEU A 265 -24.65 9.83 -23.05
C LEU A 265 -23.75 9.29 -24.17
N PRO A 266 -23.34 10.13 -25.13
CA PRO A 266 -22.26 9.80 -26.06
C PRO A 266 -21.02 9.34 -25.30
N GLU A 267 -20.32 8.31 -25.80
CA GLU A 267 -19.22 7.65 -25.10
C GLU A 267 -18.12 8.63 -24.63
N GLU A 268 -17.76 9.60 -25.48
CA GLU A 268 -16.76 10.62 -25.16
C GLU A 268 -17.16 11.46 -23.93
N HIS A 269 -18.40 11.96 -23.92
CA HIS A 269 -18.93 12.76 -22.82
C HIS A 269 -19.19 11.93 -21.56
N GLY A 270 -19.66 10.69 -21.72
CA GLY A 270 -19.85 9.75 -20.62
C GLY A 270 -18.54 9.44 -19.90
N SER A 271 -17.46 9.21 -20.64
CA SER A 271 -16.12 8.96 -20.07
C SER A 271 -15.60 10.17 -19.29
N LEU A 272 -15.70 11.38 -19.87
CA LEU A 272 -15.35 12.63 -19.21
C LEU A 272 -16.12 12.80 -17.89
N LEU A 273 -17.45 12.73 -17.92
CA LEU A 273 -18.29 12.95 -16.74
C LEU A 273 -18.07 11.86 -15.68
N LYS A 274 -17.82 10.61 -16.06
CA LYS A 274 -17.45 9.54 -15.12
C LYS A 274 -16.12 9.84 -14.43
N GLY A 275 -15.15 10.39 -15.16
CA GLY A 275 -13.86 10.82 -14.61
C GLY A 275 -13.97 12.05 -13.69
N VAL A 276 -14.81 13.04 -14.05
CA VAL A 276 -15.10 14.20 -13.20
C VAL A 276 -15.78 13.74 -11.92
N PHE A 277 -16.90 13.01 -12.02
CA PHE A 277 -17.70 12.54 -10.91
C PHE A 277 -17.29 11.16 -10.42
N HIS A 278 -15.99 10.93 -10.26
CA HIS A 278 -15.45 9.66 -9.78
C HIS A 278 -16.03 9.31 -8.39
N PRO A 279 -16.54 8.08 -8.14
CA PRO A 279 -17.30 7.76 -6.92
C PRO A 279 -16.56 8.04 -5.60
N VAL A 280 -15.23 7.89 -5.59
CA VAL A 280 -14.39 8.12 -4.38
C VAL A 280 -13.94 9.58 -4.28
N LEU A 281 -13.72 10.27 -5.40
CA LEU A 281 -13.15 11.62 -5.38
C LEU A 281 -14.23 12.70 -5.29
N SER A 282 -15.43 12.41 -5.79
CA SER A 282 -16.55 13.36 -5.85
C SER A 282 -17.57 13.08 -4.75
N ASP A 283 -17.87 14.09 -3.94
CA ASP A 283 -18.99 14.04 -2.97
C ASP A 283 -20.29 14.65 -3.54
N ARG A 284 -20.24 15.29 -4.71
CA ARG A 284 -21.40 15.94 -5.34
C ARG A 284 -22.53 14.97 -5.70
N ARG A 285 -22.23 13.66 -5.78
CA ARG A 285 -23.24 12.59 -5.92
C ARG A 285 -24.26 12.59 -4.78
N THR A 286 -23.88 13.10 -3.60
CA THR A 286 -24.78 13.20 -2.44
C THR A 286 -25.77 14.38 -2.52
N GLU A 287 -25.60 15.30 -3.48
CA GLU A 287 -26.50 16.45 -3.69
C GLU A 287 -27.91 16.01 -4.16
N GLY A 288 -28.04 14.81 -4.75
CA GLY A 288 -29.32 14.24 -5.17
C GLY A 288 -30.04 15.13 -6.19
N GLU A 289 -31.27 15.54 -5.88
CA GLU A 289 -32.09 16.40 -6.75
C GLU A 289 -31.60 17.85 -6.84
N LEU A 290 -30.77 18.29 -5.89
CA LEU A 290 -30.18 19.64 -5.91
C LEU A 290 -28.95 19.72 -6.81
N PHE A 291 -28.53 18.59 -7.38
CA PHE A 291 -27.37 18.54 -8.24
C PHE A 291 -27.58 19.37 -9.51
N VAL A 292 -26.61 20.24 -9.78
CA VAL A 292 -26.51 21.02 -11.01
C VAL A 292 -25.29 20.52 -11.81
N PRO A 293 -25.49 20.15 -13.10
CA PRO A 293 -24.39 19.64 -13.93
C PRO A 293 -23.32 20.71 -14.18
N PRO A 294 -22.09 20.31 -14.56
CA PRO A 294 -21.04 21.25 -14.92
C PRO A 294 -21.46 22.14 -16.09
N ASN A 295 -20.81 23.31 -16.19
CA ASN A 295 -20.91 24.14 -17.38
C ASN A 295 -20.61 23.30 -18.64
N ASN A 296 -21.46 23.40 -19.64
CA ASN A 296 -21.38 22.62 -20.87
C ASN A 296 -20.72 23.40 -22.02
N SER A 297 -20.13 24.57 -21.75
CA SER A 297 -19.42 25.35 -22.75
C SER A 297 -18.16 24.62 -23.22
N LEU A 298 -17.88 24.67 -24.52
CA LEU A 298 -16.75 23.96 -25.12
C LEU A 298 -15.39 24.29 -24.48
N PRO A 299 -15.05 25.55 -24.15
CA PRO A 299 -13.80 25.87 -23.47
C PRO A 299 -13.68 25.21 -22.10
N TYR A 300 -14.76 25.20 -21.32
CA TYR A 300 -14.77 24.61 -19.98
C TYR A 300 -14.66 23.08 -20.04
N VAL A 301 -15.38 22.45 -20.97
CA VAL A 301 -15.30 21.01 -21.23
C VAL A 301 -13.89 20.60 -21.65
N SER A 302 -13.27 21.37 -22.55
CA SER A 302 -11.90 21.14 -23.00
C SER A 302 -10.90 21.26 -21.85
N GLN A 303 -11.09 22.25 -20.96
CA GLN A 303 -10.27 22.41 -19.75
C GLN A 303 -10.41 21.19 -18.82
N LEU A 304 -11.63 20.73 -18.54
CA LEU A 304 -11.84 19.53 -17.72
C LEU A 304 -11.22 18.27 -18.35
N GLN A 305 -11.34 18.09 -19.67
CA GLN A 305 -10.68 16.99 -20.38
C GLN A 305 -9.15 17.03 -20.21
N GLN A 306 -8.56 18.22 -20.34
CA GLN A 306 -7.12 18.41 -20.15
C GLN A 306 -6.68 18.07 -18.71
N LEU A 307 -7.41 18.54 -17.70
CA LEU A 307 -7.11 18.21 -16.29
C LEU A 307 -7.24 16.71 -16.00
N LEU A 308 -8.24 16.01 -16.57
CA LEU A 308 -8.37 14.56 -16.42
C LEU A 308 -7.25 13.79 -17.13
N LYS A 309 -6.75 14.30 -18.26
CA LYS A 309 -5.60 13.73 -18.97
C LYS A 309 -4.32 13.84 -18.14
N GLU A 310 -4.14 14.94 -17.40
CA GLU A 310 -3.05 15.10 -16.43
C GLU A 310 -3.15 14.04 -15.32
N GLU A 311 -4.34 13.84 -14.73
CA GLU A 311 -4.54 12.78 -13.74
C GLU A 311 -4.28 11.38 -14.31
N ALA A 312 -4.73 11.10 -15.54
CA ALA A 312 -4.49 9.82 -16.20
C ALA A 312 -2.99 9.56 -16.42
N THR A 313 -2.22 10.62 -16.69
CA THR A 313 -0.76 10.55 -16.79
C THR A 313 -0.15 10.13 -15.45
N ILE A 314 -0.57 10.74 -14.34
CA ILE A 314 -0.11 10.36 -12.99
C ILE A 314 -0.49 8.91 -12.65
N ARG A 315 -1.72 8.47 -12.95
CA ARG A 315 -2.15 7.08 -12.72
C ARG A 315 -1.26 6.08 -13.46
N ARG A 316 -0.92 6.39 -14.72
CA ARG A 316 0.00 5.57 -15.53
C ARG A 316 1.40 5.55 -14.92
N GLU A 317 1.96 6.70 -14.58
CA GLU A 317 3.29 6.80 -13.95
C GLU A 317 3.36 6.07 -12.61
N ARG A 318 2.31 6.14 -11.78
CA ARG A 318 2.19 5.34 -10.55
C ARG A 318 2.25 3.85 -10.84
N LYS A 319 1.47 3.35 -11.80
CA LYS A 319 1.50 1.94 -12.17
C LYS A 319 2.87 1.52 -12.70
N GLU A 320 3.45 2.30 -13.61
CA GLU A 320 4.80 2.05 -14.15
C GLU A 320 5.85 2.01 -13.05
N ARG A 321 5.84 2.98 -12.13
CA ARG A 321 6.76 3.05 -10.99
C ARG A 321 6.54 1.87 -10.05
N PHE A 322 5.30 1.56 -9.68
CA PHE A 322 4.98 0.46 -8.76
C PHE A 322 5.35 -0.91 -9.35
N PHE A 323 5.17 -1.09 -10.65
CA PHE A 323 5.55 -2.33 -11.35
C PHE A 323 7.01 -2.37 -11.79
N SER A 324 7.85 -1.39 -11.41
CA SER A 324 9.30 -1.41 -11.68
C SER A 324 10.08 -2.09 -10.56
N ALA A 325 11.18 -2.77 -10.88
CA ALA A 325 12.04 -3.42 -9.88
C ALA A 325 12.55 -2.44 -8.80
N ASP A 326 12.67 -1.16 -9.13
CA ASP A 326 13.20 -0.10 -8.26
C ASP A 326 12.20 0.40 -7.21
N PHE A 327 10.94 -0.02 -7.22
CA PHE A 327 9.99 0.42 -6.21
C PHE A 327 10.28 -0.26 -4.87
N ALA A 328 10.36 0.55 -3.83
CA ALA A 328 10.67 0.12 -2.48
C ALA A 328 9.46 0.39 -1.57
N MET A 329 9.00 -0.62 -0.84
CA MET A 329 7.84 -0.51 0.05
C MET A 329 7.99 0.59 1.12
N ASN A 330 9.23 0.83 1.56
CA ASN A 330 9.55 1.84 2.58
C ASN A 330 9.86 3.22 1.99
N ASN A 331 9.88 3.34 0.66
CA ASN A 331 10.08 4.60 -0.04
C ASN A 331 9.37 4.51 -1.39
N ALA A 332 8.05 4.68 -1.36
CA ALA A 332 7.22 4.59 -2.56
C ALA A 332 7.60 5.67 -3.59
N GLY A 333 8.13 6.80 -3.11
CA GLY A 333 8.50 7.96 -3.91
C GLY A 333 7.37 8.99 -4.04
N PRO A 334 7.65 10.15 -4.65
CA PRO A 334 6.78 11.34 -4.64
C PRO A 334 5.51 11.21 -5.49
N LEU A 335 5.41 10.15 -6.31
CA LEU A 335 4.21 9.88 -7.09
C LEU A 335 3.08 9.31 -6.23
N PHE A 336 3.39 8.73 -5.08
CA PHE A 336 2.41 8.08 -4.21
C PHE A 336 2.06 8.96 -3.00
N PRO A 337 0.91 8.73 -2.34
CA PRO A 337 0.59 9.42 -1.10
C PRO A 337 1.72 9.28 -0.08
N SER A 338 2.11 10.38 0.57
CA SER A 338 3.17 10.38 1.60
C SER A 338 2.88 9.40 2.74
N SER A 339 1.61 9.13 3.03
CA SER A 339 1.17 8.11 4.01
C SER A 339 1.60 6.67 3.68
N TRP A 340 2.11 6.40 2.48
CA TRP A 340 2.68 5.11 2.11
C TRP A 340 4.12 4.96 2.59
N THR A 341 4.85 6.06 2.72
CA THR A 341 6.18 6.09 3.30
C THR A 341 6.03 6.18 4.82
N PRO A 342 6.57 5.22 5.59
CA PRO A 342 6.51 5.30 7.04
C PRO A 342 7.13 6.62 7.54
N SER A 343 6.39 7.41 8.32
CA SER A 343 6.89 8.67 8.89
C SER A 343 8.01 8.46 9.93
N LEU A 344 8.11 7.24 10.45
CA LEU A 344 9.16 6.80 11.36
C LEU A 344 10.07 5.85 10.60
N ASP A 345 11.15 6.40 10.05
CA ASP A 345 12.30 5.58 9.68
C ASP A 345 13.02 5.21 10.98
N VAL A 346 12.64 4.07 11.57
CA VAL A 346 13.47 3.45 12.60
C VAL A 346 14.72 3.02 11.85
N ALA A 347 15.72 3.91 11.85
CA ALA A 347 17.04 3.69 11.30
C ALA A 347 17.59 2.43 11.97
N THR A 348 17.25 1.31 11.36
CA THR A 348 17.65 -0.02 11.79
C THR A 348 19.10 -0.05 11.36
N GLY A 349 19.96 0.34 12.31
CA GLY A 349 21.39 0.44 12.12
C GLY A 349 21.86 -0.85 11.46
N GLU A 350 22.60 -0.67 10.37
CA GLU A 350 23.07 -1.74 9.48
C GLU A 350 21.96 -2.35 8.63
N ARG A 351 21.98 -1.98 7.34
CA ARG A 351 21.28 -2.69 6.26
C ARG A 351 21.51 -4.19 6.51
N PRO A 352 20.47 -4.98 6.83
CA PRO A 352 20.67 -6.38 7.17
C PRO A 352 21.50 -7.01 6.05
N ALA A 353 22.67 -7.54 6.42
CA ALA A 353 23.56 -8.23 5.50
C ALA A 353 22.75 -9.38 4.87
N GLY A 354 22.27 -9.18 3.64
CA GLY A 354 21.25 -10.04 3.03
C GLY A 354 20.07 -9.32 2.39
N ALA A 355 20.07 -7.98 2.28
CA ALA A 355 19.14 -7.31 1.35
C ALA A 355 19.34 -7.95 -0.04
N PRO A 356 18.29 -8.59 -0.61
CA PRO A 356 18.43 -9.42 -1.79
C PRO A 356 19.09 -8.62 -2.92
N GLU A 357 20.09 -9.22 -3.55
CA GLU A 357 20.57 -8.80 -4.87
C GLU A 357 19.34 -8.63 -5.78
N GLY A 358 19.31 -7.55 -6.57
CA GLY A 358 18.08 -6.92 -7.07
C GLY A 358 17.00 -7.82 -7.68
N LEU A 359 15.76 -7.31 -7.72
CA LEU A 359 14.61 -8.03 -8.27
C LEU A 359 14.72 -8.22 -9.79
N HIS A 360 14.60 -9.45 -10.26
CA HIS A 360 14.67 -9.81 -11.68
C HIS A 360 13.26 -10.01 -12.27
N PRO A 361 12.89 -9.32 -13.37
CA PRO A 361 11.55 -9.44 -13.95
C PRO A 361 11.31 -10.85 -14.53
N ARG A 362 10.13 -11.41 -14.26
CA ARG A 362 9.68 -12.74 -14.71
C ARG A 362 8.31 -12.68 -15.38
N PRO A 363 8.21 -12.06 -16.56
CA PRO A 363 6.93 -11.93 -17.27
C PRO A 363 6.32 -13.29 -17.65
N ASP A 364 7.14 -14.34 -17.74
CA ASP A 364 6.73 -15.73 -17.96
C ASP A 364 5.74 -16.25 -16.90
N TYR A 365 5.73 -15.69 -15.69
CA TYR A 365 4.83 -16.10 -14.62
C TYR A 365 3.51 -15.31 -14.55
N LYS A 366 3.31 -14.29 -15.38
CA LYS A 366 2.18 -13.35 -15.23
C LYS A 366 0.82 -14.07 -15.22
N ALA A 367 0.63 -15.06 -16.10
CA ALA A 367 -0.62 -15.80 -16.23
C ALA A 367 -0.92 -16.72 -15.03
N ASP A 368 0.11 -17.35 -14.46
CA ASP A 368 -0.08 -18.24 -13.32
C ASP A 368 -0.16 -17.47 -11.99
N ALA A 369 0.52 -16.33 -11.88
CA ALA A 369 0.55 -15.49 -10.68
C ALA A 369 -0.85 -15.07 -10.18
N SER A 370 -1.85 -14.99 -11.06
CA SER A 370 -3.26 -14.76 -10.68
C SER A 370 -3.84 -15.84 -9.76
N LYS A 371 -3.29 -17.07 -9.77
CA LYS A 371 -3.66 -18.14 -8.84
C LYS A 371 -3.00 -17.92 -7.48
N LEU A 372 -1.74 -17.48 -7.48
CA LEU A 372 -0.93 -17.25 -6.29
C LEU A 372 -1.51 -16.14 -5.42
N ILE A 373 -1.93 -15.01 -6.02
CA ILE A 373 -2.53 -13.89 -5.28
C ILE A 373 -3.85 -14.24 -4.60
N LYS A 374 -4.57 -15.27 -5.07
CA LYS A 374 -5.83 -15.74 -4.43
C LYS A 374 -5.60 -16.49 -3.13
N THR A 375 -4.40 -17.05 -2.93
CA THR A 375 -4.06 -17.87 -1.76
C THR A 375 -3.07 -17.20 -0.81
N ALA A 376 -2.34 -16.18 -1.28
CA ALA A 376 -1.32 -15.50 -0.51
C ALA A 376 -1.86 -14.23 0.15
N THR A 377 -1.37 -13.92 1.36
CA THR A 377 -1.62 -12.63 2.02
C THR A 377 -0.62 -11.60 1.50
N PRO A 378 -1.04 -10.39 1.11
CA PRO A 378 -0.12 -9.35 0.66
C PRO A 378 0.75 -8.86 1.83
N VAL A 379 2.05 -8.66 1.57
CA VAL A 379 3.00 -8.03 2.51
C VAL A 379 2.97 -6.51 2.42
N PHE A 380 2.45 -5.97 1.30
CA PHE A 380 2.18 -4.57 1.10
C PHE A 380 0.77 -4.44 0.53
N ASP A 381 -0.04 -3.58 1.13
CA ASP A 381 -1.41 -3.35 0.70
C ASP A 381 -1.80 -1.91 1.02
N LYS A 382 -1.83 -1.08 -0.03
CA LYS A 382 -2.08 0.35 0.11
C LYS A 382 -3.02 0.82 -0.98
N THR A 383 -3.79 1.87 -0.68
CA THR A 383 -4.78 2.45 -1.58
C THR A 383 -4.45 3.92 -1.82
N THR A 384 -4.60 4.38 -3.05
CA THR A 384 -4.43 5.79 -3.44
C THR A 384 -5.71 6.59 -3.18
N GLU A 385 -5.65 7.91 -3.32
CA GLU A 385 -6.75 8.83 -3.11
C GLU A 385 -7.97 8.56 -4.02
N GLU A 386 -7.74 8.01 -5.21
CA GLU A 386 -8.81 7.60 -6.13
C GLU A 386 -9.33 6.18 -5.90
N GLY A 387 -8.82 5.46 -4.89
CA GLY A 387 -9.27 4.11 -4.57
C GLY A 387 -8.54 2.99 -5.31
N THR A 388 -7.50 3.30 -6.10
CA THR A 388 -6.66 2.25 -6.71
C THR A 388 -5.86 1.55 -5.62
N ARG A 389 -6.05 0.25 -5.48
CA ARG A 389 -5.37 -0.58 -4.47
C ARG A 389 -4.17 -1.27 -5.09
N PHE A 390 -3.00 -1.09 -4.50
CA PHE A 390 -1.74 -1.66 -4.95
C PHE A 390 -1.25 -2.67 -3.91
N ARG A 391 -0.90 -3.88 -4.37
CA ARG A 391 -0.49 -4.97 -3.48
C ARG A 391 0.80 -5.62 -3.92
N ILE A 392 1.60 -6.05 -2.94
CA ILE A 392 2.79 -6.88 -3.15
C ILE A 392 2.60 -8.16 -2.35
N TYR A 393 2.73 -9.29 -3.02
CA TYR A 393 2.72 -10.63 -2.44
C TYR A 393 4.13 -11.20 -2.53
N ARG A 394 4.62 -11.79 -1.44
CA ARG A 394 5.89 -12.50 -1.42
C ARG A 394 5.65 -13.95 -1.07
N VAL A 395 6.02 -14.85 -1.97
CA VAL A 395 5.91 -16.30 -1.75
C VAL A 395 7.24 -16.94 -2.15
N GLY A 396 8.03 -17.30 -1.13
CA GLY A 396 9.41 -17.75 -1.33
C GLY A 396 10.26 -16.65 -1.97
N ASN A 397 10.85 -16.95 -3.12
CA ASN A 397 11.71 -16.04 -3.88
C ASN A 397 10.95 -15.22 -4.93
N ILE A 398 9.63 -15.38 -5.03
CA ILE A 398 8.80 -14.67 -6.00
C ILE A 398 8.09 -13.50 -5.33
N GLU A 399 8.19 -12.33 -5.96
CA GLU A 399 7.42 -11.14 -5.61
C GLU A 399 6.41 -10.86 -6.72
N VAL A 400 5.12 -10.87 -6.40
CA VAL A 400 4.03 -10.53 -7.33
C VAL A 400 3.49 -9.16 -6.96
N ARG A 401 3.41 -8.25 -7.93
CA ARG A 401 2.84 -6.93 -7.77
C ARG A 401 1.57 -6.80 -8.57
N SER A 402 0.50 -6.37 -7.93
CA SER A 402 -0.81 -6.18 -8.55
C SER A 402 -1.38 -4.80 -8.27
N ALA A 403 -2.30 -4.38 -9.13
CA ALA A 403 -3.13 -3.21 -8.91
C ALA A 403 -4.60 -3.57 -9.17
N GLN A 404 -5.48 -2.93 -8.41
CA GLN A 404 -6.93 -3.07 -8.53
C GLN A 404 -7.54 -1.68 -8.59
N GLU A 405 -8.08 -1.32 -9.74
CA GLU A 405 -8.90 -0.10 -9.88
C GLU A 405 -10.26 -0.30 -9.21
N LEU A 406 -10.94 0.81 -8.90
CA LEU A 406 -12.26 0.78 -8.27
C LEU A 406 -13.24 -0.05 -9.12
N GLU A 407 -13.92 -1.01 -8.49
CA GLU A 407 -14.89 -1.91 -9.15
C GLU A 407 -14.30 -2.82 -10.25
N CYS A 408 -12.97 -2.85 -10.42
CA CYS A 408 -12.30 -3.74 -11.35
C CYS A 408 -11.76 -5.00 -10.65
N GLU A 409 -11.50 -6.04 -11.44
CA GLU A 409 -10.74 -7.19 -10.96
C GLU A 409 -9.27 -6.81 -10.68
N GLU A 410 -8.64 -7.51 -9.74
CA GLU A 410 -7.23 -7.32 -9.44
C GLU A 410 -6.36 -7.86 -10.59
N GLU A 411 -5.52 -7.00 -11.16
CA GLU A 411 -4.61 -7.35 -12.24
C GLU A 411 -3.18 -7.50 -11.70
N VAL A 412 -2.53 -8.62 -12.02
CA VAL A 412 -1.08 -8.77 -11.83
C VAL A 412 -0.38 -7.88 -12.84
N GLY A 413 0.38 -6.89 -12.40
CA GLY A 413 1.13 -6.00 -13.29
C GLY A 413 2.57 -6.46 -13.52
N ALA A 414 3.23 -6.96 -12.48
CA ALA A 414 4.60 -7.46 -12.56
C ALA A 414 4.84 -8.67 -11.64
N VAL A 415 5.77 -9.52 -12.05
CA VAL A 415 6.29 -10.63 -11.26
C VAL A 415 7.80 -10.56 -11.28
N PHE A 416 8.42 -10.70 -10.11
CA PHE A 416 9.85 -10.67 -9.93
C PHE A 416 10.35 -11.92 -9.21
N SER A 417 11.62 -12.26 -9.44
CA SER A 417 12.38 -13.22 -8.65
C SER A 417 13.52 -12.51 -7.92
N SER A 418 13.77 -12.87 -6.67
CA SER A 418 14.98 -12.44 -5.94
C SER A 418 16.24 -13.18 -6.39
N ARG A 419 16.11 -14.26 -7.17
CA ARG A 419 17.24 -14.96 -7.79
C ARG A 419 17.47 -14.43 -9.20
N ALA A 420 18.72 -14.15 -9.53
CA ALA A 420 19.14 -13.87 -10.89
C ALA A 420 18.73 -15.03 -11.79
N ALA A 421 18.12 -14.71 -12.93
CA ALA A 421 17.92 -15.71 -13.97
C ALA A 421 19.31 -16.20 -14.37
N THR A 422 19.60 -17.48 -14.14
CA THR A 422 20.81 -18.12 -14.66
C THR A 422 20.73 -17.97 -16.18
N THR A 423 21.52 -17.05 -16.74
CA THR A 423 21.45 -16.68 -18.16
C THR A 423 21.88 -17.88 -19.00
N GLY A 424 20.89 -18.68 -19.39
CA GLY A 424 21.04 -19.84 -20.26
C GLY A 424 21.38 -19.42 -21.69
N ASN A 425 22.57 -18.87 -21.89
CA ASN A 425 23.19 -18.69 -23.22
C ASN A 425 24.05 -19.90 -23.61
N SER A 426 23.79 -21.08 -23.07
CA SER A 426 24.46 -22.31 -23.52
C SER A 426 23.76 -22.82 -24.77
N THR A 427 24.38 -22.58 -25.91
CA THR A 427 24.16 -23.35 -27.14
C THR A 427 24.22 -24.85 -26.83
N GLU A 428 23.32 -25.61 -27.47
CA GLU A 428 22.83 -26.96 -27.13
C GLU A 428 23.86 -28.09 -26.89
N ASP A 429 25.17 -27.88 -26.91
CA ASP A 429 26.15 -28.98 -26.89
C ASP A 429 27.29 -28.87 -25.87
N CYS A 430 27.31 -27.88 -24.98
CA CYS A 430 28.41 -27.75 -24.01
C CYS A 430 27.93 -28.00 -22.57
N TRP A 431 28.16 -29.22 -22.09
CA TRP A 431 28.44 -29.63 -20.70
C TRP A 431 27.77 -28.80 -19.60
N SER A 432 26.83 -29.44 -18.88
CA SER A 432 26.16 -28.96 -17.64
C SER A 432 26.90 -27.81 -16.95
N THR A 433 26.26 -26.64 -16.85
CA THR A 433 26.78 -25.51 -16.07
C THR A 433 27.09 -25.91 -14.63
N ILE A 434 26.35 -26.90 -14.10
CA ILE A 434 26.60 -27.50 -12.81
C ILE A 434 27.78 -28.47 -12.95
N ALA A 435 28.84 -28.21 -12.19
CA ALA A 435 29.99 -29.07 -12.24
C ALA A 435 29.63 -30.40 -11.54
N LYS A 436 30.03 -31.52 -12.15
CA LYS A 436 29.80 -32.86 -11.58
C LYS A 436 30.42 -33.04 -10.18
N VAL A 437 31.29 -32.11 -9.78
CA VAL A 437 32.01 -32.08 -8.51
C VAL A 437 31.34 -31.24 -7.43
N ASP A 438 30.31 -30.46 -7.76
CA ASP A 438 29.58 -29.63 -6.81
C ASP A 438 28.92 -30.50 -5.75
N HIS A 439 28.85 -29.98 -4.52
CA HIS A 439 28.23 -30.68 -3.41
C HIS A 439 26.76 -30.34 -3.31
N VAL A 440 25.92 -31.34 -3.11
CA VAL A 440 24.51 -31.16 -2.79
C VAL A 440 24.43 -30.84 -1.30
N VAL A 441 23.98 -29.62 -0.98
CA VAL A 441 23.86 -29.12 0.39
C VAL A 441 22.45 -29.30 0.94
N LYS A 442 21.44 -29.49 0.10
CA LYS A 442 20.07 -29.73 0.56
C LYS A 442 19.29 -30.55 -0.44
N VAL A 443 18.40 -31.39 0.08
CA VAL A 443 17.42 -32.14 -0.69
C VAL A 443 16.02 -31.88 -0.15
N SER A 444 15.04 -31.68 -1.02
CA SER A 444 13.65 -31.41 -0.65
C SER A 444 12.69 -32.15 -1.56
N GLU A 445 11.74 -32.89 -0.98
CA GLU A 445 10.66 -33.57 -1.71
C GLU A 445 9.41 -32.68 -1.69
N TYR A 446 8.84 -32.44 -2.87
CA TYR A 446 7.68 -31.60 -3.07
C TYR A 446 6.50 -32.39 -3.60
N VAL A 447 5.30 -31.91 -3.30
CA VAL A 447 4.06 -32.31 -3.95
C VAL A 447 3.26 -31.11 -4.41
N GLU A 448 2.81 -31.14 -5.66
CA GLU A 448 1.97 -30.11 -6.24
C GLU A 448 0.66 -30.69 -6.77
N SER A 449 -0.37 -29.84 -6.81
CA SER A 449 -1.63 -30.17 -7.46
C SER A 449 -1.64 -29.52 -8.84
N THR A 450 -1.78 -30.32 -9.90
CA THR A 450 -1.92 -29.80 -11.26
C THR A 450 -3.40 -29.87 -11.68
N PRO A 451 -3.89 -28.95 -12.52
CA PRO A 451 -5.32 -28.88 -12.87
C PRO A 451 -5.87 -30.16 -13.51
N ASN A 452 -5.03 -30.88 -14.24
CA ASN A 452 -5.42 -32.03 -15.06
C ASN A 452 -5.03 -33.39 -14.42
N GLU A 453 -4.41 -33.40 -13.23
CA GLU A 453 -3.77 -34.61 -12.72
C GLU A 453 -3.97 -34.88 -11.24
N ALA A 454 -3.76 -36.15 -10.88
CA ALA A 454 -3.39 -36.50 -9.51
C ALA A 454 -2.11 -35.75 -9.11
N ARG A 455 -1.92 -35.58 -7.80
CA ARG A 455 -0.73 -34.96 -7.18
C ARG A 455 0.57 -35.38 -7.88
N ARG A 456 1.39 -34.40 -8.27
CA ARG A 456 2.72 -34.60 -8.87
C ARG A 456 3.78 -34.47 -7.79
N PHE A 457 4.77 -35.37 -7.81
CA PHE A 457 5.83 -35.45 -6.81
C PHE A 457 7.18 -35.30 -7.48
N TYR A 458 8.06 -34.52 -6.88
CA TYR A 458 9.40 -34.27 -7.41
C TYR A 458 10.37 -33.97 -6.28
N VAL A 459 11.67 -34.12 -6.57
CA VAL A 459 12.75 -33.81 -5.63
C VAL A 459 13.58 -32.67 -6.20
N VAL A 460 13.91 -31.70 -5.34
CA VAL A 460 14.82 -30.60 -5.64
C VAL A 460 16.10 -30.80 -4.84
N LEU A 461 17.24 -30.69 -5.52
CA LEU A 461 18.57 -30.66 -4.94
C LEU A 461 19.10 -29.23 -5.03
N GLU A 462 19.66 -28.71 -3.95
CA GLU A 462 20.37 -27.43 -3.93
C GLU A 462 21.86 -27.71 -3.77
N THR A 463 22.69 -27.10 -4.62
CA THR A 463 24.15 -27.26 -4.57
C THR A 463 24.81 -26.18 -3.69
N ASP A 464 26.07 -26.38 -3.31
CA ASP A 464 26.89 -25.38 -2.60
C ASP A 464 27.13 -24.11 -3.42
N GLN A 465 26.96 -24.16 -4.74
CA GLN A 465 26.98 -23.02 -5.66
C GLN A 465 25.62 -22.31 -5.80
N GLY A 466 24.56 -22.82 -5.16
CA GLY A 466 23.21 -22.28 -5.23
C GLY A 466 22.38 -22.73 -6.43
N ASP A 467 22.90 -23.64 -7.25
CA ASP A 467 22.15 -24.26 -8.35
C ASP A 467 21.05 -25.19 -7.83
N LEU A 468 19.97 -25.29 -8.60
CA LEU A 468 18.85 -26.16 -8.30
C LEU A 468 18.72 -27.26 -9.33
N ILE A 469 18.57 -28.50 -8.89
CA ILE A 469 18.35 -29.65 -9.77
C ILE A 469 17.01 -30.28 -9.41
N VAL A 470 16.15 -30.47 -10.40
CA VAL A 470 14.88 -31.19 -10.24
C VAL A 470 15.03 -32.58 -10.82
N THR A 471 14.63 -33.57 -10.02
CA THR A 471 14.35 -34.90 -10.56
C THR A 471 12.95 -35.36 -10.23
N GLU A 472 12.28 -35.90 -11.25
CA GLU A 472 10.91 -36.37 -11.13
C GLU A 472 10.60 -37.43 -12.16
N LYS A 473 9.53 -38.18 -11.92
CA LYS A 473 8.98 -39.13 -12.88
C LYS A 473 7.62 -38.65 -13.33
N SER A 474 7.47 -38.35 -14.61
CA SER A 474 6.20 -37.96 -15.21
C SER A 474 5.28 -39.17 -15.44
N LYS A 475 4.01 -38.91 -15.78
CA LYS A 475 3.00 -39.96 -15.95
C LYS A 475 3.28 -40.94 -17.09
N ASP A 476 3.93 -40.44 -18.14
CA ASP A 476 4.47 -41.23 -19.25
C ASP A 476 5.62 -42.15 -18.83
N GLN A 477 5.93 -42.21 -17.52
CA GLN A 477 7.01 -42.98 -16.90
C GLN A 477 8.41 -42.48 -17.25
N THR A 478 8.52 -41.34 -17.93
CA THR A 478 9.81 -40.69 -18.20
C THR A 478 10.36 -40.11 -16.90
N VAL A 479 11.64 -40.39 -16.61
CA VAL A 479 12.34 -39.74 -15.51
C VAL A 479 13.11 -38.55 -16.06
N VAL A 480 12.86 -37.38 -15.49
CA VAL A 480 13.48 -36.12 -15.87
C VAL A 480 14.56 -35.77 -14.85
N TRP A 481 15.67 -35.24 -15.35
CA TRP A 481 16.73 -34.57 -14.61
C TRP A 481 16.94 -33.21 -15.25
N ALA A 482 16.49 -32.15 -14.58
CA ALA A 482 16.55 -30.80 -15.09
C ALA A 482 17.40 -29.93 -14.17
N GLU A 483 18.45 -29.33 -14.72
CA GLU A 483 19.35 -28.42 -14.02
C GLU A 483 18.85 -26.99 -14.24
N ASN A 484 18.68 -26.23 -13.15
CA ASN A 484 18.11 -24.89 -13.11
C ASN A 484 16.85 -24.73 -13.99
N PRO A 485 15.82 -25.60 -13.84
CA PRO A 485 14.66 -25.52 -14.72
C PRO A 485 13.98 -24.16 -14.58
N LEU A 486 13.76 -23.51 -15.72
CA LEU A 486 12.92 -22.32 -15.81
C LEU A 486 11.57 -22.64 -15.17
N GLY A 487 11.13 -21.81 -14.24
CA GLY A 487 9.85 -22.02 -13.59
C GLY A 487 9.91 -22.53 -12.15
N LEU A 488 11.06 -23.02 -11.70
CA LEU A 488 11.12 -23.81 -10.46
C LEU A 488 10.71 -23.04 -9.21
N GLU A 489 11.08 -21.76 -9.07
CA GLU A 489 10.73 -21.00 -7.87
C GLU A 489 9.21 -20.83 -7.75
N TYR A 490 8.56 -20.55 -8.88
CA TYR A 490 7.11 -20.43 -8.95
C TYR A 490 6.42 -21.79 -8.74
N ARG A 491 6.97 -22.86 -9.32
CA ARG A 491 6.48 -24.21 -9.10
C ARG A 491 6.54 -24.58 -7.62
N ASN A 492 7.67 -24.29 -6.97
CA ASN A 492 7.87 -24.54 -5.55
C ASN A 492 6.95 -23.69 -4.65
N SER A 493 6.59 -22.47 -5.07
CA SER A 493 5.69 -21.60 -4.31
C SER A 493 4.23 -22.11 -4.30
N LEU A 494 3.83 -22.87 -5.32
CA LEU A 494 2.54 -23.57 -5.40
C LEU A 494 2.56 -24.98 -4.80
N ALA A 495 3.75 -25.54 -4.59
CA ALA A 495 3.92 -26.89 -4.07
C ALA A 495 3.99 -26.90 -2.54
N LYS A 496 3.63 -28.04 -1.95
CA LYS A 496 3.86 -28.34 -0.54
C LYS A 496 5.14 -29.13 -0.39
N VAL A 497 6.03 -28.68 0.49
CA VAL A 497 7.19 -29.47 0.92
C VAL A 497 6.69 -30.63 1.78
N ILE A 498 7.00 -31.87 1.38
CA ILE A 498 6.71 -33.08 2.16
C ILE A 498 7.78 -33.27 3.23
N ARG A 499 9.05 -33.09 2.84
CA ARG A 499 10.22 -33.28 3.69
C ARG A 499 11.43 -32.58 3.08
N SER A 500 12.40 -32.25 3.92
CA SER A 500 13.67 -31.65 3.54
C SER A 500 14.78 -32.21 4.43
N ALA A 501 15.99 -32.33 3.90
CA ALA A 501 17.18 -32.65 4.67
C ALA A 501 18.36 -31.77 4.24
N ASP A 502 19.14 -31.36 5.23
CA ASP A 502 20.41 -30.67 5.04
C ASP A 502 21.52 -31.72 4.84
N LEU A 503 22.35 -31.50 3.83
CA LEU A 503 23.41 -32.37 3.35
C LEU A 503 24.78 -31.66 3.30
N GLN A 504 24.90 -30.46 3.87
CA GLN A 504 26.13 -29.66 3.79
C GLN A 504 27.38 -30.42 4.29
N GLU A 505 27.23 -31.23 5.34
CA GLU A 505 28.31 -32.05 5.91
C GLU A 505 28.51 -33.40 5.21
N ALA A 506 27.58 -33.83 4.35
CA ALA A 506 27.59 -35.17 3.78
C ALA A 506 28.66 -35.35 2.69
N GLY A 507 29.25 -34.26 2.18
CA GLY A 507 30.19 -34.29 1.07
C GLY A 507 29.60 -34.91 -0.21
N PHE A 508 28.28 -34.93 -0.33
CA PHE A 508 27.55 -35.65 -1.36
C PHE A 508 27.60 -34.91 -2.69
N LYS A 509 28.06 -35.53 -3.78
CA LYS A 509 28.28 -34.83 -5.06
C LYS A 509 27.14 -35.00 -6.05
N VAL A 510 26.95 -34.00 -6.92
CA VAL A 510 25.95 -34.04 -8.00
C VAL A 510 26.09 -35.28 -8.90
N ARG A 511 27.32 -35.73 -9.18
CA ARG A 511 27.56 -36.98 -9.95
C ARG A 511 26.93 -38.21 -9.31
N ASP A 512 26.94 -38.28 -7.98
CA ASP A 512 26.48 -39.43 -7.22
C ASP A 512 24.94 -39.42 -7.17
N ALA A 513 24.35 -38.23 -6.99
CA ALA A 513 22.92 -37.99 -7.16
C ALA A 513 22.39 -38.44 -8.53
N LYS A 514 23.11 -38.10 -9.61
CA LYS A 514 22.73 -38.47 -10.98
C LYS A 514 22.80 -39.99 -11.21
N ARG A 515 23.80 -40.68 -10.63
CA ARG A 515 23.89 -42.15 -10.69
C ARG A 515 22.72 -42.82 -9.96
N ILE A 516 22.29 -42.27 -8.82
CA ILE A 516 21.11 -42.74 -8.10
C ILE A 516 19.85 -42.57 -8.96
N GLN A 517 19.68 -41.39 -9.56
CA GLN A 517 18.56 -41.14 -10.46
C GLN A 517 18.49 -42.17 -11.61
N GLN A 518 19.61 -42.46 -12.27
CA GLN A 518 19.68 -43.44 -13.36
C GLN A 518 19.27 -44.85 -12.90
N ARG A 519 19.78 -45.29 -11.75
CA ARG A 519 19.45 -46.60 -11.15
C ARG A 519 17.96 -46.72 -10.80
N LEU A 520 17.38 -45.65 -10.26
CA LEU A 520 15.94 -45.61 -9.94
C LEU A 520 15.10 -45.59 -11.21
N ALA A 521 15.53 -44.88 -12.25
CA ALA A 521 14.84 -44.87 -13.54
C ALA A 521 14.78 -46.27 -14.17
N GLU A 522 15.83 -47.09 -14.01
CA GLU A 522 15.86 -48.48 -14.46
C GLU A 522 14.97 -49.39 -13.61
N SER A 523 14.99 -49.22 -12.30
CA SER A 523 14.23 -50.05 -11.36
C SER A 523 12.71 -49.83 -11.46
N CYS A 524 12.29 -48.61 -11.82
CA CYS A 524 10.88 -48.25 -11.90
C CYS A 524 10.22 -48.51 -13.27
N ARG A 525 10.75 -49.40 -14.12
CA ARG A 525 10.13 -49.72 -15.43
C ARG A 525 8.77 -50.43 -15.33
N GLY A 526 8.39 -50.91 -14.15
CA GLY A 526 7.06 -51.47 -13.90
C GLY A 526 5.97 -50.41 -13.77
N SER A 527 4.88 -50.53 -14.54
CA SER A 527 3.70 -49.66 -14.43
C SER A 527 2.90 -50.00 -13.17
N VAL A 528 3.20 -49.30 -12.08
CA VAL A 528 2.40 -49.36 -10.84
C VAL A 528 1.75 -48.01 -10.61
N ARG A 529 0.46 -48.01 -10.30
CA ARG A 529 -0.28 -46.79 -9.90
C ARG A 529 0.43 -46.17 -8.69
N GLY A 530 0.89 -44.93 -8.81
CA GLY A 530 1.68 -44.24 -7.77
C GLY A 530 3.19 -44.22 -8.00
N ALA A 531 3.67 -44.71 -9.15
CA ALA A 531 5.10 -44.71 -9.49
C ALA A 531 5.78 -43.33 -9.37
N CYS A 532 5.09 -42.21 -9.63
CA CYS A 532 5.66 -40.87 -9.48
C CYS A 532 5.97 -40.54 -8.01
N LYS A 533 5.03 -40.84 -7.11
CA LYS A 533 5.21 -40.65 -5.66
C LYS A 533 6.33 -41.53 -5.14
N GLN A 534 6.30 -42.81 -5.51
CA GLN A 534 7.31 -43.77 -5.08
C GLN A 534 8.70 -43.37 -5.59
N TYR A 535 8.82 -42.97 -6.87
CA TYR A 535 10.08 -42.48 -7.42
C TYR A 535 10.63 -41.28 -6.64
N ALA A 536 9.82 -40.24 -6.40
CA ALA A 536 10.28 -39.06 -5.68
C ALA A 536 10.69 -39.40 -4.24
N HIS A 537 9.93 -40.27 -3.58
CA HIS A 537 10.22 -40.76 -2.24
C HIS A 537 11.53 -41.56 -2.18
N ASP A 538 11.71 -42.53 -3.08
CA ASP A 538 12.89 -43.39 -3.16
C ASP A 538 14.13 -42.58 -3.57
N ALA A 539 13.97 -41.60 -4.45
CA ALA A 539 15.02 -40.64 -4.81
C ALA A 539 15.44 -39.83 -3.58
N PHE A 540 14.49 -39.22 -2.86
CA PHE A 540 14.79 -38.48 -1.63
C PHE A 540 15.56 -39.34 -0.64
N LEU A 541 15.06 -40.55 -0.32
CA LEU A 541 15.71 -41.44 0.64
C LEU A 541 17.10 -41.88 0.17
N SER A 542 17.27 -42.22 -1.10
CA SER A 542 18.55 -42.68 -1.65
C SER A 542 19.63 -41.58 -1.68
N LEU A 543 19.22 -40.31 -1.64
CA LEU A 543 20.12 -39.15 -1.57
C LEU A 543 20.56 -38.83 -0.14
N LEU A 544 19.93 -39.43 0.87
CA LEU A 544 20.33 -39.25 2.26
C LEU A 544 21.56 -40.11 2.61
N PRO A 545 22.51 -39.59 3.41
CA PRO A 545 23.51 -40.38 4.10
C PRO A 545 22.87 -41.57 4.80
N ALA A 546 23.56 -42.71 4.86
CA ALA A 546 23.03 -43.92 5.48
C ALA A 546 22.57 -43.62 6.91
N ARG A 547 23.34 -42.84 7.69
CA ARG A 547 23.00 -42.39 9.05
C ARG A 547 21.62 -41.70 9.20
N LEU A 548 21.06 -41.14 8.13
CA LEU A 548 19.76 -40.46 8.15
C LEU A 548 18.62 -41.33 7.59
N ARG A 549 18.93 -42.52 7.09
CA ARG A 549 17.94 -43.48 6.58
C ARG A 549 17.49 -44.44 7.66
N ALA A 550 16.24 -44.88 7.54
CA ALA A 550 15.75 -46.00 8.32
C ALA A 550 16.51 -47.28 7.93
N PHE A 551 16.67 -48.21 8.86
CA PHE A 551 17.41 -49.46 8.64
C PHE A 551 16.89 -50.26 7.43
N GLY A 552 15.57 -50.26 7.23
CA GLY A 552 14.94 -50.92 6.07
C GLY A 552 15.23 -50.27 4.72
N ALA A 553 15.73 -49.03 4.71
CA ALA A 553 16.15 -48.29 3.51
C ALA A 553 17.66 -48.31 3.28
N LEU A 554 18.41 -49.04 4.12
CA LEU A 554 19.83 -49.30 3.91
C LEU A 554 20.02 -50.38 2.84
N SER A 555 21.03 -50.18 1.98
CA SER A 555 21.51 -51.22 1.07
C SER A 555 22.09 -52.40 1.85
N GLU A 556 22.31 -53.54 1.19
CA GLU A 556 22.92 -54.72 1.81
C GLU A 556 24.29 -54.40 2.42
N ARG A 557 25.17 -53.75 1.64
CA ARG A 557 26.47 -53.26 2.14
C ARG A 557 26.34 -52.36 3.36
N GLU A 558 25.40 -51.43 3.35
CA GLU A 558 25.20 -50.52 4.50
C GLU A 558 24.66 -51.26 5.72
N ARG A 559 23.83 -52.30 5.54
CA ARG A 559 23.40 -53.17 6.63
C ARG A 559 24.54 -54.00 7.19
N ASP A 560 25.47 -54.45 6.35
CA ASP A 560 26.68 -55.15 6.80
C ASP A 560 27.58 -54.21 7.60
N LEU A 561 27.85 -53.01 7.11
CA LEU A 561 28.58 -51.98 7.86
C LEU A 561 27.88 -51.59 9.17
N ALA A 562 26.55 -51.46 9.15
CA ALA A 562 25.78 -51.21 10.36
C ALA A 562 25.90 -52.39 11.34
N ALA A 563 25.95 -53.64 10.85
CA ALA A 563 26.19 -54.81 11.67
C ALA A 563 27.60 -54.84 12.25
N GLU A 564 28.62 -54.38 11.53
CA GLU A 564 30.00 -54.22 12.05
C GLU A 564 30.09 -53.19 13.18
N LEU A 565 29.23 -52.16 13.13
CA LEU A 565 29.02 -51.22 14.23
C LEU A 565 28.20 -51.83 15.39
N GLY A 566 27.61 -53.01 15.26
CA GLY A 566 26.69 -53.58 16.26
C GLY A 566 25.27 -53.01 16.19
N ALA A 567 24.92 -52.34 15.09
CA ALA A 567 23.62 -51.77 14.78
C ALA A 567 22.88 -52.56 13.67
N GLY A 568 23.07 -53.87 13.59
CA GLY A 568 22.54 -54.75 12.53
C GLY A 568 21.02 -55.04 12.59
N SER A 569 20.24 -54.22 13.30
CA SER A 569 18.78 -54.36 13.35
C SER A 569 18.09 -53.00 13.36
N ALA A 570 16.82 -52.95 12.94
CA ALA A 570 16.03 -51.73 12.97
C ALA A 570 15.96 -51.09 14.37
N ALA A 571 15.77 -51.89 15.42
CA ALA A 571 15.75 -51.38 16.79
C ALA A 571 17.12 -50.79 17.22
N ALA A 572 18.22 -51.41 16.81
CA ALA A 572 19.56 -50.93 17.15
C ALA A 572 19.93 -49.64 16.38
N TRP A 573 19.53 -49.55 15.12
CA TRP A 573 19.81 -48.43 14.22
C TRP A 573 18.82 -47.27 14.38
N ASP A 574 17.53 -47.51 14.10
CA ASP A 574 16.49 -46.46 14.05
C ASP A 574 16.23 -45.83 15.41
N GLU A 575 16.39 -46.61 16.50
CA GLU A 575 16.19 -46.14 17.87
C GLU A 575 17.51 -45.72 18.53
N GLY A 576 18.65 -45.81 17.83
CA GLY A 576 19.96 -45.48 18.36
C GLY A 576 20.39 -46.31 19.57
N LYS A 577 19.84 -47.54 19.71
CA LYS A 577 20.07 -48.41 20.88
C LYS A 577 21.35 -49.23 20.83
N ALA A 578 22.08 -49.22 19.72
CA ALA A 578 23.38 -49.89 19.65
C ALA A 578 24.38 -49.25 20.63
N GLU A 579 25.07 -50.07 21.43
CA GLU A 579 26.05 -49.59 22.44
C GLU A 579 27.14 -48.70 21.81
N VAL A 580 27.48 -48.96 20.56
CA VAL A 580 28.49 -48.22 19.78
C VAL A 580 28.20 -46.72 19.73
N PHE A 581 26.92 -46.30 19.68
CA PHE A 581 26.56 -44.89 19.58
C PHE A 581 26.77 -44.14 20.90
N ASN A 582 26.99 -44.85 22.02
CA ASN A 582 27.34 -44.24 23.31
C ASN A 582 28.86 -44.19 23.55
N ALA A 583 29.65 -44.80 22.67
CA ALA A 583 31.10 -44.80 22.78
C ALA A 583 31.68 -43.52 22.15
N PRO A 584 32.67 -42.85 22.77
CA PRO A 584 33.38 -41.73 22.12
C PRO A 584 34.02 -42.18 20.79
N TRP A 585 34.08 -41.29 19.80
CA TRP A 585 34.60 -41.62 18.46
C TRP A 585 36.00 -42.23 18.51
N GLU A 586 36.85 -41.72 19.40
CA GLU A 586 38.25 -42.14 19.59
C GLU A 586 38.37 -43.56 20.18
N THR A 587 37.31 -44.05 20.81
CA THR A 587 37.25 -45.42 21.35
C THR A 587 36.78 -46.44 20.32
N LEU A 588 36.26 -45.99 19.18
CA LEU A 588 36.01 -46.87 18.04
C LEU A 588 37.35 -47.30 17.48
N GLY A 589 37.61 -48.61 17.42
CA GLY A 589 38.75 -49.12 16.67
C GLY A 589 38.68 -48.69 15.20
N SER A 590 39.84 -48.63 14.53
CA SER A 590 39.97 -48.15 13.13
C SER A 590 38.93 -48.72 12.17
N ILE A 591 38.60 -50.01 12.29
CA ILE A 591 37.61 -50.69 11.43
C ILE A 591 36.21 -50.10 11.62
N ARG A 592 35.81 -49.81 12.86
CA ARG A 592 34.50 -49.21 13.16
C ARG A 592 34.44 -47.74 12.77
N GLN A 593 35.54 -47.00 12.93
CA GLN A 593 35.62 -45.62 12.42
C GLN A 593 35.48 -45.58 10.90
N GLU A 594 36.11 -46.50 10.19
CA GLU A 594 35.99 -46.63 8.73
C GLU A 594 34.56 -47.01 8.32
N ALA A 595 33.96 -48.01 8.97
CA ALA A 595 32.57 -48.39 8.72
C ALA A 595 31.58 -47.24 9.03
N ALA A 596 31.81 -46.51 10.11
CA ALA A 596 31.03 -45.34 10.47
C ALA A 596 31.18 -44.21 9.43
N ALA A 597 32.40 -43.93 8.96
CA ALA A 597 32.67 -42.97 7.91
C ALA A 597 31.97 -43.34 6.59
N GLU A 598 31.98 -44.61 6.20
CA GLU A 598 31.24 -45.09 5.01
C GLU A 598 29.72 -44.94 5.16
N LEU A 599 29.18 -45.06 6.37
CA LEU A 599 27.78 -44.79 6.68
C LEU A 599 27.45 -43.29 6.80
N GLY A 600 28.46 -42.46 6.58
CA GLY A 600 28.38 -41.01 6.59
C GLY A 600 28.49 -40.40 7.98
N PHE A 601 29.03 -41.09 8.99
CA PHE A 601 29.37 -40.50 10.29
C PHE A 601 30.80 -39.93 10.28
N GLY A 602 30.95 -38.68 10.70
CA GLY A 602 32.21 -38.04 11.06
C GLY A 602 32.38 -37.95 12.57
N GLU A 603 33.56 -37.54 13.01
CA GLU A 603 33.89 -37.32 14.42
C GLU A 603 32.98 -36.29 15.09
N ASP A 604 32.64 -35.23 14.36
CA ASP A 604 31.80 -34.09 14.77
C ASP A 604 30.32 -34.45 14.96
N CYS A 605 29.85 -35.51 14.30
CA CYS A 605 28.47 -35.95 14.32
C CYS A 605 28.31 -37.36 14.93
N TRP A 606 29.39 -37.93 15.47
CA TRP A 606 29.35 -39.18 16.20
C TRP A 606 28.77 -38.99 17.61
N GLY A 607 27.93 -39.93 18.05
CA GLY A 607 27.30 -39.87 19.38
C GLY A 607 26.18 -38.83 19.51
N ALA A 608 25.92 -38.03 18.48
CA ALA A 608 24.60 -37.43 18.29
C ALA A 608 23.69 -38.53 17.72
N PRO A 609 22.89 -39.25 18.53
CA PRO A 609 21.99 -40.26 18.00
C PRO A 609 21.16 -39.61 16.90
N GLY A 610 21.03 -40.29 15.76
CA GLY A 610 20.31 -39.84 14.57
C GLY A 610 18.87 -39.44 14.89
N ARG A 611 18.68 -38.25 15.48
CA ARG A 611 17.39 -37.70 15.87
C ARG A 611 16.54 -37.38 14.66
N ALA A 612 17.05 -37.49 13.43
CA ALA A 612 16.28 -37.31 12.21
C ALA A 612 15.10 -38.29 12.09
N ALA A 613 15.24 -39.56 12.52
CA ALA A 613 14.12 -40.52 12.51
C ALA A 613 13.06 -40.21 13.60
N ALA A 614 13.46 -39.58 14.70
CA ALA A 614 12.56 -39.11 15.76
C ALA A 614 11.92 -37.75 15.42
N GLN A 615 12.65 -36.80 14.82
CA GLN A 615 12.14 -35.50 14.39
C GLN A 615 11.22 -35.57 13.16
N ALA A 616 11.40 -36.55 12.28
CA ALA A 616 10.42 -36.87 11.25
C ALA A 616 9.11 -37.47 11.81
N LYS A 617 9.14 -38.02 13.05
CA LYS A 617 7.93 -38.43 13.79
C LYS A 617 7.37 -37.31 14.70
N GLU A 618 8.20 -36.41 15.21
CA GLU A 618 7.81 -35.33 16.16
C GLU A 618 7.34 -34.02 15.50
N SER A 619 7.39 -33.88 14.17
CA SER A 619 6.71 -32.79 13.47
C SER A 619 5.22 -33.04 13.23
N LYS A 620 4.66 -34.14 13.75
CA LYS A 620 3.24 -34.13 14.13
C LYS A 620 3.15 -33.44 15.49
N PRO A 621 2.49 -32.27 15.61
CA PRO A 621 2.11 -31.80 16.93
C PRO A 621 1.35 -32.94 17.60
N ALA A 622 1.65 -33.20 18.88
CA ALA A 622 0.84 -34.06 19.72
C ALA A 622 -0.52 -33.38 19.95
N GLU A 623 -1.30 -33.22 18.90
CA GLU A 623 -2.73 -33.02 19.00
C GLU A 623 -3.29 -34.36 19.46
N ALA A 624 -3.75 -34.37 20.71
CA ALA A 624 -4.66 -35.38 21.20
C ALA A 624 -5.73 -35.63 20.12
N LYS A 625 -6.16 -36.89 19.98
CA LYS A 625 -7.25 -37.29 19.09
C LYS A 625 -8.53 -36.51 19.43
N GLN A 626 -8.61 -35.26 19.01
CA GLN A 626 -9.83 -34.49 18.93
C GLN A 626 -10.30 -34.75 17.51
N GLU A 627 -11.43 -35.45 17.39
CA GLU A 627 -12.05 -35.71 16.10
C GLU A 627 -12.12 -34.41 15.32
N ASP A 628 -11.59 -34.39 14.08
CA ASP A 628 -11.66 -33.25 13.16
C ASP A 628 -13.12 -33.01 12.77
N LYS A 629 -13.88 -32.42 13.69
CA LYS A 629 -15.17 -31.82 13.40
C LYS A 629 -14.90 -30.60 12.52
N THR A 630 -15.44 -30.64 11.31
CA THR A 630 -15.55 -29.45 10.46
C THR A 630 -16.32 -28.35 11.20
N TRP A 631 -16.15 -27.08 10.83
CA TRP A 631 -16.79 -25.95 11.54
C TRP A 631 -18.30 -26.13 11.72
N GLU A 632 -18.95 -26.72 10.72
CA GLU A 632 -20.38 -27.04 10.68
C GLU A 632 -20.80 -28.18 11.63
N GLN A 633 -19.83 -28.99 12.08
CA GLN A 633 -20.02 -30.12 13.00
C GLN A 633 -19.72 -29.74 14.46
N LEU A 634 -19.19 -28.54 14.71
CA LEU A 634 -18.96 -28.02 16.06
C LEU A 634 -20.28 -27.52 16.66
N THR A 635 -20.51 -27.81 17.93
CA THR A 635 -21.53 -27.12 18.71
C THR A 635 -21.19 -25.63 18.83
N GLN A 636 -22.19 -24.79 19.12
CA GLN A 636 -21.98 -23.34 19.26
C GLN A 636 -20.93 -23.01 20.34
N GLU A 637 -20.95 -23.71 21.49
CA GLU A 637 -19.94 -23.56 22.54
C GLU A 637 -18.53 -23.93 22.06
N GLU A 638 -18.39 -24.98 21.23
CA GLU A 638 -17.10 -25.35 20.63
C GLU A 638 -16.61 -24.30 19.61
N GLN A 639 -17.53 -23.67 18.85
CA GLN A 639 -17.18 -22.57 17.94
C GLN A 639 -16.73 -21.32 18.70
N GLU A 640 -17.44 -20.95 19.77
CA GLU A 640 -17.12 -19.81 20.63
C GLU A 640 -15.77 -19.99 21.33
N ALA A 641 -15.53 -21.16 21.93
CA ALA A 641 -14.25 -21.48 22.57
C ALA A 641 -13.08 -21.47 21.56
N ARG A 642 -13.33 -21.94 20.33
CA ARG A 642 -12.32 -21.94 19.26
C ARG A 642 -12.04 -20.51 18.75
N MET A 643 -13.06 -19.66 18.65
CA MET A 643 -12.90 -18.24 18.36
C MET A 643 -12.14 -17.50 19.47
N GLU A 644 -12.48 -17.75 20.73
CA GLU A 644 -11.83 -17.10 21.87
C GLU A 644 -10.36 -17.51 22.00
N LYS A 645 -10.05 -18.78 21.79
CA LYS A 645 -8.67 -19.27 21.71
C LYS A 645 -7.91 -18.59 20.57
N TRP A 646 -8.50 -18.52 19.38
CA TRP A 646 -7.90 -17.83 18.23
C TRP A 646 -7.67 -16.34 18.51
N PHE A 647 -8.64 -15.67 19.14
CA PHE A 647 -8.54 -14.26 19.53
C PHE A 647 -7.41 -14.03 20.53
N ASN A 648 -7.28 -14.89 21.55
CA ASN A 648 -6.23 -14.80 22.56
C ASN A 648 -4.83 -15.11 22.00
N GLU A 649 -4.71 -16.06 21.07
CA GLU A 649 -3.45 -16.37 20.40
C GLU A 649 -3.02 -15.24 19.45
N THR A 650 -3.98 -14.62 18.76
CA THR A 650 -3.71 -13.57 17.77
C THR A 650 -3.44 -12.20 18.42
N TYR A 651 -4.15 -11.87 19.50
CA TYR A 651 -4.14 -10.53 20.09
C TYR A 651 -3.68 -10.48 21.57
N GLY A 652 -3.65 -11.62 22.26
CA GLY A 652 -3.38 -11.67 23.71
C GLY A 652 -1.92 -11.46 24.13
N ALA A 653 -0.96 -11.53 23.19
CA ALA A 653 0.44 -11.17 23.46
C ALA A 653 0.67 -9.65 23.45
N ALA A 654 -0.05 -8.92 22.59
CA ALA A 654 0.07 -7.47 22.47
C ALA A 654 -0.56 -6.71 23.65
N MET A 655 -1.62 -7.26 24.27
CA MET A 655 -2.32 -6.64 25.39
C MET A 655 -1.60 -6.79 26.75
N ARG A 656 -0.73 -7.81 26.91
CA ARG A 656 -0.03 -8.06 28.19
C ARG A 656 1.25 -7.26 28.39
N GLY A 657 1.73 -6.56 27.36
CA GLY A 657 2.91 -5.69 27.42
C GLY A 657 2.64 -4.24 27.86
N GLY A 658 1.38 -3.85 28.13
CA GLY A 658 0.99 -2.47 28.44
C GLY A 658 0.72 -2.16 29.92
N MET A 659 0.94 -3.13 30.82
CA MET A 659 0.83 -2.93 32.28
C MET A 659 2.03 -3.57 32.96
N ASN A 660 3.17 -2.88 32.91
CA ASN A 660 4.20 -2.88 33.94
C ASN A 660 5.05 -1.63 33.80
#